data_AF-B5H7C0-F1
#
_entry.id   AF-B5H7C0-F1
#
_cell.length_a   1.000
_cell.length_b   1.000
_cell.length_c   1.000
_cell.angle_alpha   90.00
_cell.angle_beta   90.00
_cell.angle_gamma   90.00
#
_symmetry.space_group_name_H-M   'P 1'
#
loop_
_entity.id
_entity.type
_entity.pdbx_description
1 polymer ?
#
loop_
_entity_poly.entity_id
_entity_poly.type
_entity_poly.pdbx_seq_one_letter_code
_entity_poly.pdbx_strand_id
1 'polypeptide(L)'
;MSRALTRRARRRPALLVASGLTALVTVLPSAVTADAKAPARITPVELRTQHLTQALGIDDTTPYLSWSTTSRARGVVQSAYRVQAATSLSRLRQGRPDLWDSGKVASGVPRATYAGKELGSRSRVYWRVMLWSGDNGRDSGWSDAAVFETGLTKQQDWDADWITHPDWQLSRRTVEPVIVDLPRTTARYVRLDVTRLGLPLADDFPARSWRLQLGEIDVRDSGTGTAGLAKGAVVTASETGTVRKTWEPALAVDGLPNSALQTAAGYSSAPHTGPDVSDAPVVLTLDLKSAKTFDQVALYPRADVLTDDGRVPHFPVDYTLSTGDSAGGPFARAARVTGQQPPKPYLPAGLPLIAKDFTLPKDVRRARLYVSGLGVYDASINGEPVGDAVLEPANTDFAERVQYATYDVTERLRAGHNTIGVELGNGMSNVVSTADRYRKLYGNLSDPGLVAQLEITLADGTVRRVSSGSDWRTTLGPTTSSNWYGGEDHDARREIPDWNKPQGNRGSWKEAATVSGPGTAEKPALLSARETEPIRVIETLTGKEVEEAAEGSRIFDIGRNIAGWPEITVSAPAGTDIRILPAESLKDGHAFQSISNVGGPLWDTYTTRGDGAETWHPKFSYHGFRYLELKGLPEGASVTVRGKVLHTDNVSAGDFTSSNQLVNGIHSIIRRAVEGNMMSVLTDCPSREKLGWLEQNQLLFPTLTGNYDMEAYFRKLVRDMSDAQTEEGLIPSTVPEYTNLPGGYRNDANWGGAFVLVPWQLYTTYGDRDTLTTYYPQMKEYVAFLEQKVQGGILDYGLGDWFTPDRTFPRAVAGTYGYWRVVDGLSRIAEVLGDQEGAAVYRAKADASAEALTARFYDQESGTFGGGGHGAEALALDMGAVPDGERARLLDHFVGSVEEAGHHLVLGEISLPAAFRVLTEAGRDDIIHKIATQTTSPSYGYQVLNGNTTLGESWDGGPGQSQNHFMLGAIDSWFTDRVAGIEQAPGSIGYRRLLIDPAVVGDLTSASGSYRTPYGTASTDWQRDGDRYRLRLTVPAGSTAEVRVPFTSGDVTAPDGAELLRTEQGEAVYEIGSGDWTFTSVYAAGDLPPGQR
;
A
#
# COMPACT_ATOMS: atom_id res chain seq x y z
N MET A 1 44.73 13.64 -62.44
CA MET A 1 46.05 14.21 -62.84
C MET A 1 46.81 14.61 -61.59
N SER A 2 48.08 14.18 -61.52
CA SER A 2 49.19 14.48 -60.57
C SER A 2 48.89 14.61 -59.06
N ARG A 3 49.31 13.67 -58.20
CA ARG A 3 50.69 13.43 -57.67
C ARG A 3 51.28 14.66 -56.98
N ALA A 4 51.96 14.60 -55.82
CA ALA A 4 52.29 13.58 -54.82
C ALA A 4 53.22 14.27 -53.78
N LEU A 5 53.53 13.55 -52.69
CA LEU A 5 54.75 13.60 -51.82
C LEU A 5 54.48 14.02 -50.36
N THR A 6 54.26 13.07 -49.42
CA THR A 6 55.24 12.28 -48.60
C THR A 6 55.68 13.04 -47.31
N ARG A 7 55.83 12.46 -46.11
CA ARG A 7 56.19 11.09 -45.67
C ARG A 7 56.04 10.95 -44.13
N ARG A 8 55.48 9.82 -43.66
CA ARG A 8 55.99 8.83 -42.66
C ARG A 8 55.87 9.19 -41.16
N ALA A 9 55.53 8.29 -40.23
CA ALA A 9 55.43 6.82 -40.19
C ALA A 9 54.34 6.40 -39.16
N ARG A 10 53.34 5.55 -39.45
CA ARG A 10 53.30 4.05 -39.47
C ARG A 10 53.66 3.41 -38.12
N ARG A 11 52.80 2.59 -37.50
CA ARG A 11 52.46 1.22 -37.96
C ARG A 11 50.99 0.79 -37.70
N ARG A 12 50.49 -0.01 -38.65
CA ARG A 12 49.26 -0.84 -38.80
C ARG A 12 49.48 -2.25 -38.18
N PRO A 13 48.57 -3.26 -38.21
CA PRO A 13 47.36 -3.54 -39.07
C PRO A 13 46.09 -3.92 -38.26
N ALA A 14 44.83 -3.95 -38.73
CA ALA A 14 44.10 -4.53 -39.88
C ALA A 14 43.75 -6.05 -39.78
N LEU A 15 42.49 -6.34 -40.15
CA LEU A 15 41.74 -7.62 -40.35
C LEU A 15 40.94 -8.16 -39.14
N LEU A 16 39.61 -8.33 -39.21
CA LEU A 16 38.70 -9.21 -40.01
C LEU A 16 38.51 -10.61 -39.38
N VAL A 17 37.23 -10.89 -39.04
CA VAL A 17 36.51 -12.19 -39.02
C VAL A 17 36.62 -13.13 -37.79
N ALA A 18 35.41 -13.52 -37.34
CA ALA A 18 34.96 -14.79 -36.73
C ALA A 18 35.28 -15.15 -35.27
N SER A 19 34.18 -15.45 -34.57
CA SER A 19 33.90 -16.67 -33.80
C SER A 19 34.97 -17.25 -32.87
N GLY A 20 34.63 -17.44 -31.60
CA GLY A 20 35.19 -18.55 -30.84
C GLY A 20 35.22 -18.42 -29.31
N LEU A 21 34.48 -19.34 -28.68
CA LEU A 21 34.83 -20.11 -27.49
C LEU A 21 35.13 -19.39 -26.16
N THR A 22 34.17 -19.60 -25.25
CA THR A 22 34.35 -20.02 -23.86
C THR A 22 35.74 -20.59 -23.53
N ALA A 23 36.49 -19.87 -22.68
CA ALA A 23 37.71 -20.37 -22.05
C ALA A 23 37.50 -20.52 -20.54
N LEU A 24 37.67 -21.76 -20.08
CA LEU A 24 37.95 -22.15 -18.70
C LEU A 24 39.03 -21.26 -18.09
N VAL A 25 38.75 -20.59 -16.98
CA VAL A 25 39.78 -20.10 -16.05
C VAL A 25 39.79 -21.06 -14.87
N THR A 26 40.80 -21.92 -14.86
CA THR A 26 41.22 -22.70 -13.70
C THR A 26 41.74 -21.74 -12.63
N VAL A 27 40.92 -21.51 -11.60
CA VAL A 27 41.37 -20.85 -10.36
C VAL A 27 42.22 -21.87 -9.59
N LEU A 28 43.52 -21.65 -9.54
CA LEU A 28 44.41 -22.33 -8.60
C LEU A 28 44.01 -21.94 -7.17
N PRO A 29 43.76 -22.89 -6.26
CA PRO A 29 43.51 -22.56 -4.86
C PRO A 29 44.81 -22.02 -4.28
N SER A 30 44.83 -20.72 -3.96
CA SER A 30 45.86 -20.18 -3.07
C SER A 30 45.69 -20.87 -1.72
N ALA A 31 46.73 -21.60 -1.30
CA ALA A 31 46.78 -22.23 0.01
C ALA A 31 46.54 -21.16 1.08
N VAL A 32 45.34 -21.18 1.66
CA VAL A 32 45.02 -20.44 2.87
C VAL A 32 45.87 -21.07 3.96
N THR A 33 46.93 -20.36 4.36
CA THR A 33 47.60 -20.63 5.63
C THR A 33 46.53 -20.58 6.72
N ALA A 34 46.36 -21.69 7.43
CA ALA A 34 45.42 -21.83 8.54
C ALA A 34 45.53 -20.62 9.46
N ASP A 35 44.49 -19.79 9.44
CA ASP A 35 44.42 -18.58 10.23
C ASP A 35 44.38 -18.97 11.71
N ALA A 36 45.21 -18.31 12.52
CA ALA A 36 45.27 -18.53 13.94
C ALA A 36 43.87 -18.31 14.57
N LYS A 37 43.44 -19.22 15.45
CA LYS A 37 42.18 -19.16 16.21
C LYS A 37 41.97 -17.77 16.86
N ALA A 38 41.28 -16.87 16.16
CA ALA A 38 40.68 -15.70 16.76
C ALA A 38 39.60 -16.17 17.76
N PRO A 39 39.51 -15.59 18.97
CA PRO A 39 38.59 -16.06 20.00
C PRO A 39 37.13 -15.96 19.52
N ALA A 40 36.34 -16.98 19.84
CA ALA A 40 34.92 -17.06 19.54
C ALA A 40 34.12 -16.11 20.45
N ARG A 41 34.05 -14.83 20.06
CA ARG A 41 33.36 -13.77 20.81
C ARG A 41 32.02 -13.46 20.16
N ILE A 42 31.04 -13.11 20.99
CA ILE A 42 29.82 -12.44 20.52
C ILE A 42 30.19 -11.10 19.88
N THR A 43 29.60 -10.77 18.74
CA THR A 43 29.84 -9.51 18.04
C THR A 43 28.51 -8.87 17.65
N PRO A 44 28.30 -7.58 17.92
CA PRO A 44 27.14 -6.84 17.41
C PRO A 44 27.30 -6.54 15.92
N VAL A 45 26.25 -6.79 15.14
CA VAL A 45 26.15 -6.49 13.71
C VAL A 45 24.81 -5.84 13.38
N GLU A 46 24.65 -5.31 12.17
CA GLU A 46 23.36 -4.78 11.68
C GLU A 46 22.70 -3.77 12.63
N LEU A 47 23.49 -2.78 13.09
CA LEU A 47 22.98 -1.72 13.95
C LEU A 47 21.89 -0.92 13.23
N ARG A 48 20.79 -0.66 13.93
CA ARG A 48 19.61 0.05 13.42
C ARG A 48 19.10 1.08 14.41
N THR A 49 18.42 2.09 13.89
CA THR A 49 17.77 3.14 14.70
C THR A 49 16.32 3.28 14.26
N GLN A 50 15.37 3.22 15.19
CA GLN A 50 13.93 3.11 14.88
C GLN A 50 13.63 1.98 13.88
N HIS A 51 14.36 0.85 14.01
CA HIS A 51 14.26 -0.33 13.13
C HIS A 51 14.71 -0.09 11.68
N LEU A 52 15.05 1.14 11.31
CA LEU A 52 15.54 1.52 9.99
C LEU A 52 17.06 1.30 9.89
N THR A 53 17.48 0.89 8.70
CA THR A 53 18.91 0.80 8.34
C THR A 53 19.50 2.19 8.06
N GLN A 54 18.69 3.10 7.51
CA GLN A 54 19.05 4.48 7.22
C GLN A 54 18.10 5.45 7.91
N ALA A 55 18.36 5.74 9.19
CA ALA A 55 17.57 6.69 9.98
C ALA A 55 18.00 8.15 9.72
N LEU A 56 17.58 8.70 8.57
CA LEU A 56 17.79 10.10 8.20
C LEU A 56 16.49 10.90 8.34
N GLY A 57 16.51 11.89 9.23
CA GLY A 57 15.40 12.81 9.42
C GLY A 57 14.27 12.25 10.28
N ILE A 58 14.59 11.44 11.29
CA ILE A 58 13.58 10.88 12.23
C ILE A 58 13.11 11.94 13.24
N ASP A 59 11.87 11.86 13.69
CA ASP A 59 11.34 12.81 14.69
C ASP A 59 11.49 12.36 16.14
N ASP A 60 11.71 11.06 16.37
CA ASP A 60 11.92 10.54 17.73
C ASP A 60 13.26 11.06 18.31
N THR A 61 13.14 11.81 19.40
CA THR A 61 14.28 12.41 20.12
C THR A 61 14.88 11.47 21.18
N THR A 62 14.24 10.32 21.39
CA THR A 62 14.64 9.21 22.25
C THR A 62 14.66 7.89 21.49
N PRO A 63 15.30 7.81 20.31
CA PRO A 63 15.07 6.72 19.38
C PRO A 63 15.56 5.38 19.92
N TYR A 64 14.89 4.33 19.49
CA TYR A 64 15.25 2.95 19.73
C TYR A 64 16.50 2.55 18.93
N LEU A 65 17.44 1.92 19.60
CA LEU A 65 18.69 1.42 19.03
C LEU A 65 18.72 -0.11 19.15
N SER A 66 18.90 -0.81 18.04
CA SER A 66 18.96 -2.27 18.01
C SER A 66 20.15 -2.78 17.23
N TRP A 67 20.52 -4.04 17.46
CA TRP A 67 21.59 -4.74 16.78
C TRP A 67 21.23 -6.23 16.70
N SER A 68 21.78 -6.94 15.72
CA SER A 68 21.80 -8.40 15.73
C SER A 68 23.11 -8.90 16.35
N THR A 69 23.17 -10.17 16.73
CA THR A 69 24.40 -10.74 17.30
C THR A 69 24.89 -11.93 16.49
N THR A 70 26.21 -12.05 16.36
CA THR A 70 26.85 -13.18 15.67
C THR A 70 28.00 -13.74 16.51
N SER A 71 28.30 -15.02 16.33
CA SER A 71 29.38 -15.73 17.01
C SER A 71 29.78 -16.97 16.21
N ARG A 72 31.07 -17.31 16.23
CA ARG A 72 31.59 -18.61 15.72
C ARG A 72 31.53 -19.73 16.76
N ALA A 73 31.28 -19.42 18.03
CA ALA A 73 31.07 -20.41 19.08
C ALA A 73 29.57 -20.72 19.24
N ARG A 74 29.31 -21.97 19.63
CA ARG A 74 27.98 -22.42 20.05
C ARG A 74 27.64 -21.94 21.46
N GLY A 75 26.34 -21.85 21.75
CA GLY A 75 25.83 -21.55 23.10
C GLY A 75 26.11 -20.13 23.58
N VAL A 76 26.33 -19.19 22.68
CA VAL A 76 26.71 -17.83 23.02
C VAL A 76 25.47 -16.95 23.17
N VAL A 77 25.27 -16.44 24.39
CA VAL A 77 24.20 -15.50 24.73
C VAL A 77 24.77 -14.17 25.21
N GLN A 78 24.09 -13.07 24.86
CA GLN A 78 24.36 -11.75 25.42
C GLN A 78 23.94 -11.74 26.90
N SER A 79 24.79 -11.21 27.77
CA SER A 79 24.48 -10.99 29.19
C SER A 79 24.43 -9.51 29.57
N ALA A 80 25.14 -8.65 28.82
CA ALA A 80 25.13 -7.21 29.02
C ALA A 80 25.52 -6.48 27.74
N TYR A 81 25.20 -5.20 27.68
CA TYR A 81 25.64 -4.26 26.64
C TYR A 81 26.15 -2.95 27.23
N ARG A 82 26.81 -2.15 26.39
CA ARG A 82 27.12 -0.73 26.65
C ARG A 82 27.00 0.03 25.33
N VAL A 83 26.20 1.08 25.31
CA VAL A 83 26.04 1.98 24.16
C VAL A 83 26.76 3.29 24.43
N GLN A 84 27.43 3.81 23.41
CA GLN A 84 27.99 5.16 23.42
C GLN A 84 27.46 5.95 22.23
N ALA A 85 27.09 7.21 22.46
CA ALA A 85 26.67 8.15 21.43
C ALA A 85 27.45 9.47 21.52
N ALA A 86 27.76 10.06 20.36
CA ALA A 86 28.49 11.32 20.27
C ALA A 86 28.10 12.15 19.04
N THR A 87 28.40 13.44 19.10
CA THR A 87 28.19 14.40 18.00
C THR A 87 29.12 14.19 16.81
N SER A 88 30.18 13.37 16.96
CA SER A 88 31.11 13.03 15.89
C SER A 88 31.77 11.67 16.08
N LEU A 89 32.10 11.03 14.95
CA LEU A 89 32.85 9.77 14.94
C LEU A 89 34.22 9.88 15.62
N SER A 90 34.90 11.03 15.51
CA SER A 90 36.20 11.25 16.16
C SER A 90 36.10 11.19 17.69
N ARG A 91 35.04 11.75 18.28
CA ARG A 91 34.81 11.72 19.73
C ARG A 91 34.58 10.28 20.23
N LEU A 92 33.80 9.48 19.51
CA LEU A 92 33.63 8.06 19.80
C LEU A 92 34.98 7.32 19.75
N ARG A 93 35.75 7.49 18.68
CA ARG A 93 37.06 6.83 18.50
C ARG A 93 38.05 7.17 19.61
N GLN A 94 37.98 8.38 20.17
CA GLN A 94 38.79 8.82 21.30
C GLN A 94 38.25 8.38 22.68
N GLY A 95 37.12 7.67 22.73
CA GLY A 95 36.48 7.25 23.99
C GLY A 95 35.89 8.41 24.79
N ARG A 96 35.46 9.49 24.13
CA ARG A 96 34.89 10.69 24.75
C ARG A 96 33.47 10.97 24.23
N PRO A 97 32.49 10.06 24.47
CA PRO A 97 31.11 10.31 24.07
C PRO A 97 30.55 11.53 24.80
N ASP A 98 30.04 12.50 24.05
CA ASP A 98 29.52 13.76 24.58
C ASP A 98 27.99 13.83 24.67
N LEU A 99 27.28 12.83 24.11
CA LEU A 99 25.83 12.73 24.15
C LEU A 99 25.35 11.67 25.14
N TRP A 100 25.91 10.47 25.09
CA TRP A 100 25.46 9.37 25.94
C TRP A 100 26.53 8.29 26.15
N ASP A 101 26.55 7.71 27.34
CA ASP A 101 27.21 6.47 27.65
C ASP A 101 26.32 5.72 28.65
N SER A 102 25.78 4.57 28.25
CA SER A 102 24.86 3.81 29.11
C SER A 102 25.55 3.18 30.32
N GLY A 103 26.88 3.13 30.33
CA GLY A 103 27.60 2.17 31.17
C GLY A 103 27.26 0.72 30.80
N LYS A 104 27.77 -0.23 31.58
CA LYS A 104 27.44 -1.64 31.38
C LYS A 104 26.03 -1.92 31.93
N VAL A 105 25.09 -2.24 31.04
CA VAL A 105 23.70 -2.58 31.36
C VAL A 105 23.53 -4.09 31.27
N ALA A 106 23.08 -4.73 32.36
CA ALA A 106 22.77 -6.15 32.38
C ALA A 106 21.45 -6.41 31.63
N SER A 107 21.53 -7.00 30.44
CA SER A 107 20.39 -7.35 29.61
C SER A 107 20.82 -8.33 28.52
N GLY A 108 20.00 -9.36 28.29
CA GLY A 108 20.16 -10.28 27.17
C GLY A 108 19.43 -9.86 25.90
N VAL A 109 18.66 -8.77 25.94
CA VAL A 109 17.91 -8.27 24.77
C VAL A 109 18.81 -7.32 23.96
N PRO A 110 18.91 -7.47 22.62
CA PRO A 110 19.88 -6.75 21.81
C PRO A 110 19.36 -5.36 21.39
N ARG A 111 18.99 -4.56 22.38
CA ARG A 111 18.37 -3.26 22.21
C ARG A 111 18.62 -2.29 23.34
N ALA A 112 18.48 -1.00 23.05
CA ALA A 112 18.42 0.07 24.04
C ALA A 112 17.62 1.27 23.50
N THR A 113 16.79 1.88 24.34
CA THR A 113 16.22 3.21 24.04
C THR A 113 17.27 4.27 24.38
N TYR A 114 17.46 5.25 23.48
CA TYR A 114 18.40 6.33 23.74
C TYR A 114 17.99 7.11 25.01
N ALA A 115 18.86 7.07 26.03
CA ALA A 115 18.64 7.71 27.33
C ALA A 115 19.73 8.75 27.65
N GLY A 116 20.25 9.39 26.59
CA GLY A 116 21.31 10.39 26.69
C GLY A 116 20.80 11.80 26.90
N LYS A 117 21.65 12.77 26.55
CA LYS A 117 21.25 14.18 26.47
C LYS A 117 20.11 14.35 25.47
N GLU A 118 19.14 15.19 25.80
CA GLU A 118 18.00 15.52 24.94
C GLU A 118 18.47 15.89 23.53
N LEU A 119 17.86 15.26 22.53
CA LEU A 119 18.09 15.56 21.12
C LEU A 119 17.04 16.57 20.66
N GLY A 120 17.46 17.52 19.85
CA GLY A 120 16.54 18.41 19.12
C GLY A 120 16.63 18.18 17.62
N SER A 121 15.99 19.03 16.84
CA SER A 121 16.05 19.01 15.38
C SER A 121 17.47 19.05 14.82
N ARG A 122 17.67 18.40 13.66
CA ARG A 122 18.91 18.39 12.86
C ARG A 122 20.11 17.74 13.57
N SER A 123 19.88 17.01 14.65
CA SER A 123 20.92 16.39 15.48
C SER A 123 21.44 15.14 14.79
N ARG A 124 22.69 15.20 14.31
CA ARG A 124 23.39 14.01 13.79
C ARG A 124 24.12 13.31 14.93
N VAL A 125 23.80 12.04 15.15
CA VAL A 125 24.30 11.24 16.26
C VAL A 125 25.02 10.02 15.71
N TYR A 126 26.29 9.88 16.09
CA TYR A 126 27.06 8.66 15.86
C TYR A 126 26.95 7.80 17.12
N TRP A 127 26.66 6.51 16.97
CA TRP A 127 26.58 5.60 18.10
C TRP A 127 27.22 4.25 17.80
N ARG A 128 27.62 3.54 18.85
CA ARG A 128 28.23 2.21 18.78
C ARG A 128 27.87 1.41 20.02
N VAL A 129 27.97 0.08 19.93
CA VAL A 129 27.64 -0.83 21.02
C VAL A 129 28.77 -1.83 21.27
N MET A 130 28.88 -2.27 22.51
CA MET A 130 29.78 -3.32 22.97
C MET A 130 28.98 -4.30 23.82
N LEU A 131 29.27 -5.59 23.69
CA LEU A 131 28.53 -6.70 24.29
C LEU A 131 29.41 -7.54 25.22
N TRP A 132 28.79 -8.25 26.15
CA TRP A 132 29.40 -9.29 26.98
C TRP A 132 28.62 -10.60 26.85
N SER A 133 29.32 -11.73 26.95
CA SER A 133 28.71 -13.06 27.10
C SER A 133 28.95 -13.65 28.50
N GLY A 134 28.12 -14.61 28.90
CA GLY A 134 28.08 -15.18 30.27
C GLY A 134 29.36 -15.89 30.73
N ASP A 135 30.13 -16.50 29.81
CA ASP A 135 31.06 -17.57 30.19
C ASP A 135 32.50 -17.13 30.43
N ASN A 136 32.86 -15.89 30.07
CA ASN A 136 34.24 -15.43 30.17
C ASN A 136 34.40 -13.96 30.61
N GLY A 137 33.29 -13.23 30.79
CA GLY A 137 33.28 -11.83 31.22
C GLY A 137 34.01 -10.86 30.28
N ARG A 138 34.48 -11.32 29.11
CA ARG A 138 35.21 -10.52 28.13
C ARG A 138 34.24 -9.78 27.22
N ASP A 139 34.55 -8.53 26.94
CA ASP A 139 33.78 -7.74 25.99
C ASP A 139 34.09 -8.10 24.52
N SER A 140 33.12 -7.81 23.66
CA SER A 140 33.20 -7.97 22.21
C SER A 140 34.18 -7.01 21.52
N GLY A 141 34.67 -5.98 22.22
CA GLY A 141 35.11 -4.75 21.57
C GLY A 141 33.91 -3.91 21.11
N TRP A 142 34.18 -2.72 20.58
CA TRP A 142 33.15 -1.86 20.01
C TRP A 142 32.74 -2.33 18.61
N SER A 143 31.46 -2.21 18.30
CA SER A 143 30.94 -2.26 16.93
C SER A 143 31.53 -1.15 16.06
N ASP A 144 31.38 -1.29 14.75
CA ASP A 144 31.39 -0.12 13.87
C ASP A 144 30.30 0.87 14.30
N ALA A 145 30.56 2.16 14.09
CA ALA A 145 29.62 3.19 14.48
C ALA A 145 28.51 3.32 13.44
N ALA A 146 27.26 3.21 13.89
CA ALA A 146 26.09 3.60 13.12
C ALA A 146 25.82 5.10 13.29
N VAL A 147 24.98 5.64 12.41
CA VAL A 147 24.60 7.06 12.42
C VAL A 147 23.11 7.20 12.21
N PHE A 148 22.50 8.09 12.98
CA PHE A 148 21.16 8.58 12.70
C PHE A 148 21.15 10.10 12.77
N GLU A 149 20.13 10.70 12.21
CA GLU A 149 19.95 12.14 12.19
C GLU A 149 18.49 12.48 12.43
N THR A 150 18.21 13.37 13.39
CA THR A 150 16.84 13.85 13.61
C THR A 150 16.43 14.88 12.56
N GLY A 151 15.15 14.90 12.24
CA GLY A 151 14.54 15.82 11.29
C GLY A 151 14.18 17.18 11.91
N LEU A 152 13.01 17.68 11.58
CA LEU A 152 12.37 18.86 12.15
C LEU A 152 11.37 18.39 13.23
N THR A 153 11.89 18.09 14.42
CA THR A 153 11.18 17.39 15.50
C THR A 153 10.07 18.21 16.16
N LYS A 154 9.92 19.49 15.79
CA LYS A 154 8.88 20.40 16.30
C LYS A 154 8.30 21.19 15.14
N GLN A 155 6.99 21.48 15.18
CA GLN A 155 6.33 22.25 14.10
C GLN A 155 6.99 23.62 13.88
N GLN A 156 7.42 24.27 14.95
CA GLN A 156 8.14 25.56 14.90
C GLN A 156 9.54 25.51 14.25
N ASP A 157 10.07 24.32 13.95
CA ASP A 157 11.33 24.18 13.22
C ASP A 157 11.17 24.34 11.70
N TRP A 158 9.93 24.35 11.21
CA TRP A 158 9.56 24.75 9.86
C TRP A 158 9.51 26.27 9.77
N ASP A 159 10.19 26.79 8.77
CA ASP A 159 10.26 28.19 8.36
C ASP A 159 9.84 28.26 6.89
N ALA A 160 8.76 27.55 6.55
CA ALA A 160 8.27 27.31 5.19
C ALA A 160 6.75 27.34 5.17
N ASP A 161 6.19 27.91 4.11
CA ASP A 161 4.75 27.98 3.88
C ASP A 161 4.30 26.83 2.98
N TRP A 162 3.06 26.37 3.18
CA TRP A 162 2.37 25.56 2.16
C TRP A 162 2.08 26.43 0.94
N ILE A 163 2.48 25.96 -0.24
CA ILE A 163 2.28 26.68 -1.51
C ILE A 163 1.65 25.79 -2.58
N THR A 164 0.90 26.39 -3.50
CA THR A 164 0.32 25.71 -4.66
C THR A 164 0.28 26.62 -5.89
N HIS A 165 -0.13 26.08 -7.04
CA HIS A 165 -0.48 26.90 -8.19
C HIS A 165 -1.81 27.63 -7.94
N PRO A 166 -1.94 28.95 -8.22
CA PRO A 166 -3.16 29.71 -7.91
C PRO A 166 -4.47 29.08 -8.43
N ASP A 167 -4.42 28.48 -9.63
CA ASP A 167 -5.60 27.86 -10.26
C ASP A 167 -6.00 26.51 -9.62
N TRP A 168 -5.13 25.92 -8.78
CA TRP A 168 -5.34 24.65 -8.06
C TRP A 168 -5.93 24.81 -6.65
N GLN A 169 -6.28 26.04 -6.24
CA GLN A 169 -7.10 26.29 -5.04
C GLN A 169 -8.57 25.89 -5.28
N LEU A 170 -8.80 24.62 -5.63
CA LEU A 170 -10.10 24.09 -6.06
C LEU A 170 -11.15 24.18 -4.95
N SER A 171 -10.74 23.99 -3.69
CA SER A 171 -11.59 24.15 -2.50
C SER A 171 -12.24 25.54 -2.39
N ARG A 172 -11.63 26.58 -2.97
CA ARG A 172 -12.14 27.97 -2.98
C ARG A 172 -12.80 28.37 -4.29
N ARG A 173 -12.82 27.47 -5.28
CA ARG A 173 -13.29 27.75 -6.63
C ARG A 173 -14.76 27.38 -6.78
N THR A 174 -15.50 28.19 -7.52
CA THR A 174 -16.89 27.90 -7.91
C THR A 174 -16.99 27.65 -9.42
N VAL A 175 -17.98 26.85 -9.82
CA VAL A 175 -18.30 26.67 -11.24
C VAL A 175 -19.00 27.94 -11.73
N GLU A 176 -18.43 28.59 -12.75
CA GLU A 176 -18.97 29.81 -13.35
C GLU A 176 -19.99 29.44 -14.45
N PRO A 177 -21.26 29.91 -14.38
CA PRO A 177 -22.23 29.66 -15.43
C PRO A 177 -22.09 30.63 -16.60
N VAL A 178 -22.62 30.26 -17.77
CA VAL A 178 -22.93 31.21 -18.84
C VAL A 178 -24.31 31.80 -18.56
N ILE A 179 -24.36 33.11 -18.34
CA ILE A 179 -25.61 33.84 -18.11
C ILE A 179 -26.14 34.36 -19.44
N VAL A 180 -27.39 34.05 -19.75
CA VAL A 180 -28.12 34.59 -20.90
C VAL A 180 -29.22 35.52 -20.39
N ASP A 181 -29.07 36.81 -20.69
CA ASP A 181 -30.07 37.82 -20.37
C ASP A 181 -31.27 37.71 -21.32
N LEU A 182 -32.47 37.81 -20.75
CA LEU A 182 -33.75 37.75 -21.43
C LEU A 182 -34.52 39.07 -21.20
N PRO A 183 -35.44 39.43 -22.10
CA PRO A 183 -36.47 40.40 -21.75
C PRO A 183 -37.20 39.94 -20.50
N ARG A 184 -37.31 40.81 -19.49
CA ARG A 184 -38.01 40.49 -18.24
C ARG A 184 -39.44 40.02 -18.54
N THR A 185 -39.73 38.79 -18.16
CA THR A 185 -40.96 38.09 -18.55
C THR A 185 -41.53 37.32 -17.36
N THR A 186 -42.82 37.02 -17.43
CA THR A 186 -43.48 36.10 -16.50
C THR A 186 -43.96 34.90 -17.30
N ALA A 187 -43.40 33.73 -17.03
CA ALA A 187 -43.72 32.50 -17.76
C ALA A 187 -43.61 31.29 -16.84
N ARG A 188 -44.32 30.20 -17.18
CA ARG A 188 -44.22 28.92 -16.45
C ARG A 188 -43.18 27.98 -17.07
N TYR A 189 -42.96 28.07 -18.38
CA TYR A 189 -42.07 27.18 -19.11
C TYR A 189 -40.89 27.94 -19.69
N VAL A 190 -39.71 27.35 -19.57
CA VAL A 190 -38.49 27.77 -20.26
C VAL A 190 -38.06 26.62 -21.16
N ARG A 191 -37.76 26.91 -22.43
CA ARG A 191 -37.29 25.93 -23.40
C ARG A 191 -35.94 26.33 -23.96
N LEU A 192 -34.99 25.38 -23.92
CA LEU A 192 -33.67 25.48 -24.53
C LEU A 192 -33.65 24.59 -25.78
N ASP A 193 -33.53 25.20 -26.95
CA ASP A 193 -33.43 24.53 -28.25
C ASP A 193 -31.97 24.63 -28.75
N VAL A 194 -31.19 23.56 -28.68
CA VAL A 194 -29.76 23.53 -29.09
C VAL A 194 -29.63 23.01 -30.51
N THR A 195 -29.04 23.80 -31.41
CA THR A 195 -28.82 23.46 -32.82
C THR A 195 -27.37 23.15 -33.15
N ARG A 196 -26.42 23.52 -32.28
CA ARG A 196 -25.00 23.17 -32.43
C ARG A 196 -24.36 22.82 -31.10
N LEU A 197 -23.80 21.63 -31.01
CA LEU A 197 -23.12 21.07 -29.84
C LEU A 197 -21.68 21.58 -29.71
N GLY A 198 -21.13 21.43 -28.49
CA GLY A 198 -19.79 21.86 -28.09
C GLY A 198 -18.64 21.01 -28.62
N LEU A 199 -17.48 21.15 -27.98
CA LEU A 199 -16.32 20.32 -28.28
C LEU A 199 -16.60 18.84 -27.91
N PRO A 200 -16.07 17.88 -28.68
CA PRO A 200 -16.30 16.47 -28.43
C PRO A 200 -15.34 15.88 -27.37
N LEU A 201 -15.69 14.73 -26.81
CA LEU A 201 -14.81 13.89 -25.99
C LEU A 201 -14.58 12.53 -26.64
N ALA A 202 -13.42 11.94 -26.35
CA ALA A 202 -13.05 10.60 -26.80
C ALA A 202 -13.65 9.50 -25.89
N ASP A 203 -14.98 9.50 -25.80
CA ASP A 203 -15.76 8.54 -24.99
C ASP A 203 -15.58 7.08 -25.49
N ASP A 204 -15.42 6.88 -26.80
CA ASP A 204 -15.29 5.57 -27.46
C ASP A 204 -13.98 5.51 -28.26
N PHE A 205 -12.86 5.61 -27.54
CA PHE A 205 -11.54 5.85 -28.12
C PHE A 205 -11.14 4.85 -29.22
N PRO A 206 -10.63 5.32 -30.37
CA PRO A 206 -10.22 6.71 -30.64
C PRO A 206 -11.35 7.63 -31.14
N ALA A 207 -12.58 7.12 -31.32
CA ALA A 207 -13.70 7.93 -31.80
C ALA A 207 -14.14 8.95 -30.76
N ARG A 208 -14.46 10.15 -31.23
CA ARG A 208 -14.98 11.24 -30.40
C ARG A 208 -16.48 11.39 -30.60
N SER A 209 -17.20 11.67 -29.53
CA SER A 209 -18.65 11.88 -29.54
C SER A 209 -18.97 13.35 -29.24
N TRP A 210 -20.09 13.84 -29.76
CA TRP A 210 -20.67 15.14 -29.41
C TRP A 210 -21.92 14.92 -28.57
N ARG A 211 -22.14 15.77 -27.57
CA ARG A 211 -23.29 15.72 -26.66
C ARG A 211 -23.64 17.14 -26.26
N LEU A 212 -24.86 17.35 -25.81
CA LEU A 212 -25.21 18.45 -24.92
C LEU A 212 -25.07 17.97 -23.49
N GLN A 213 -24.16 18.59 -22.73
CA GLN A 213 -24.05 18.35 -21.29
C GLN A 213 -24.04 19.65 -20.51
N LEU A 214 -24.85 19.68 -19.46
CA LEU A 214 -25.00 20.82 -18.56
C LEU A 214 -25.02 20.29 -17.14
N GLY A 215 -24.26 20.93 -16.25
CA GLY A 215 -24.24 20.58 -14.84
C GLY A 215 -25.51 20.98 -14.12
N GLU A 216 -26.04 22.17 -14.45
CA GLU A 216 -27.24 22.76 -13.86
C GLU A 216 -27.80 23.83 -14.82
N ILE A 217 -29.10 24.06 -14.75
CA ILE A 217 -29.83 25.12 -15.43
C ILE A 217 -30.60 25.89 -14.37
N ASP A 218 -30.23 27.15 -14.17
CA ASP A 218 -30.87 28.03 -13.21
C ASP A 218 -31.64 29.15 -13.94
N VAL A 219 -32.74 29.58 -13.34
CA VAL A 219 -33.58 30.70 -13.80
C VAL A 219 -33.57 31.75 -12.70
N ARG A 220 -33.27 33.01 -13.04
CA ARG A 220 -33.03 34.08 -12.07
C ARG A 220 -33.81 35.34 -12.38
N ASP A 221 -34.19 36.03 -11.31
CA ASP A 221 -34.73 37.38 -11.32
C ASP A 221 -33.66 38.34 -10.80
N SER A 222 -32.91 38.96 -11.70
CA SER A 222 -31.86 39.92 -11.35
C SER A 222 -32.41 41.18 -10.67
N GLY A 223 -33.66 41.55 -10.94
CA GLY A 223 -34.34 42.70 -10.34
C GLY A 223 -34.65 42.51 -8.84
N THR A 224 -34.81 41.28 -8.38
CA THR A 224 -35.00 40.95 -6.95
C THR A 224 -33.80 40.24 -6.33
N GLY A 225 -32.81 39.84 -7.14
CA GLY A 225 -31.68 38.99 -6.73
C GLY A 225 -32.07 37.54 -6.46
N THR A 226 -33.27 37.10 -6.88
CA THR A 226 -33.75 35.74 -6.64
C THR A 226 -33.13 34.76 -7.64
N ALA A 227 -32.50 33.70 -7.15
CA ALA A 227 -31.96 32.59 -7.96
C ALA A 227 -32.64 31.25 -7.60
N GLY A 228 -32.39 30.19 -8.36
CA GLY A 228 -32.95 28.86 -8.12
C GLY A 228 -34.41 28.72 -8.52
N LEU A 229 -34.93 29.57 -9.43
CA LEU A 229 -36.35 29.51 -9.81
C LEU A 229 -36.71 28.23 -10.57
N ALA A 230 -35.71 27.57 -11.16
CA ALA A 230 -35.83 26.26 -11.79
C ALA A 230 -35.72 25.09 -10.81
N LYS A 231 -35.29 25.31 -9.55
CA LYS A 231 -35.01 24.22 -8.61
C LYS A 231 -36.19 23.25 -8.45
N GLY A 232 -35.96 21.98 -8.75
CA GLY A 232 -36.94 20.91 -8.71
C GLY A 232 -38.00 20.99 -9.80
N ALA A 233 -37.79 21.76 -10.87
CA ALA A 233 -38.65 21.79 -12.05
C ALA A 233 -38.77 20.39 -12.69
N VAL A 234 -39.85 20.15 -13.42
CA VAL A 234 -39.96 18.95 -14.25
C VAL A 234 -39.26 19.23 -15.57
N VAL A 235 -38.27 18.42 -15.94
CA VAL A 235 -37.52 18.57 -17.18
C VAL A 235 -37.94 17.48 -18.17
N THR A 236 -38.42 17.90 -19.34
CA THR A 236 -38.63 17.00 -20.49
C THR A 236 -37.57 17.29 -21.54
N ALA A 237 -36.89 16.26 -22.02
CA ALA A 237 -35.86 16.36 -23.05
C ALA A 237 -36.28 15.61 -24.32
N SER A 238 -35.92 16.10 -25.51
CA SER A 238 -36.15 15.39 -26.77
C SER A 238 -35.38 14.07 -26.86
N GLU A 239 -34.25 13.99 -26.16
CA GLU A 239 -33.40 12.82 -26.03
C GLU A 239 -32.61 12.86 -24.71
N THR A 240 -32.09 11.72 -24.26
CA THR A 240 -31.29 11.61 -23.03
C THR A 240 -30.27 10.48 -23.15
N GLY A 241 -29.04 10.73 -22.69
CA GLY A 241 -27.99 9.72 -22.50
C GLY A 241 -27.88 9.38 -21.02
N THR A 242 -28.89 8.67 -20.50
CA THR A 242 -29.06 8.52 -19.05
C THR A 242 -27.99 7.65 -18.40
N VAL A 243 -27.32 8.21 -17.38
CA VAL A 243 -26.53 7.46 -16.40
C VAL A 243 -27.13 7.73 -15.03
N ARG A 244 -27.75 6.71 -14.43
CA ARG A 244 -28.56 6.86 -13.21
C ARG A 244 -27.79 7.63 -12.12
N LYS A 245 -28.43 8.63 -11.50
CA LYS A 245 -27.85 9.52 -10.46
C LYS A 245 -26.65 10.38 -10.89
N THR A 246 -26.27 10.36 -12.17
CA THR A 246 -25.14 11.10 -12.72
C THR A 246 -25.64 12.02 -13.82
N TRP A 247 -26.17 11.45 -14.91
CA TRP A 247 -26.67 12.20 -16.05
C TRP A 247 -28.16 11.90 -16.26
N GLU A 248 -29.04 12.76 -15.74
CA GLU A 248 -30.50 12.61 -15.81
C GLU A 248 -31.15 14.00 -15.97
N PRO A 249 -32.25 14.15 -16.74
CA PRO A 249 -32.90 15.44 -16.93
C PRO A 249 -33.26 16.18 -15.63
N ALA A 250 -33.64 15.45 -14.58
CA ALA A 250 -33.99 16.04 -13.29
C ALA A 250 -32.79 16.65 -12.54
N LEU A 251 -31.57 16.20 -12.82
CA LEU A 251 -30.34 16.72 -12.22
C LEU A 251 -29.88 18.03 -12.86
N ALA A 252 -30.44 18.42 -14.02
CA ALA A 252 -30.17 19.73 -14.60
C ALA A 252 -30.87 20.89 -13.90
N VAL A 253 -31.67 20.62 -12.85
CA VAL A 253 -32.43 21.63 -12.12
C VAL A 253 -32.53 21.28 -10.64
N ASP A 254 -31.58 20.53 -10.08
CA ASP A 254 -31.64 20.09 -8.68
C ASP A 254 -31.21 21.19 -7.69
N GLY A 255 -30.71 22.32 -8.22
CA GLY A 255 -30.20 23.45 -7.48
C GLY A 255 -28.77 23.27 -6.99
N LEU A 256 -28.05 22.26 -7.49
CA LEU A 256 -26.66 21.97 -7.17
C LEU A 256 -25.80 22.17 -8.42
N PRO A 257 -24.89 23.16 -8.46
CA PRO A 257 -23.92 23.30 -9.55
C PRO A 257 -22.77 22.27 -9.40
N ASN A 258 -23.10 21.06 -8.95
CA ASN A 258 -22.21 20.13 -8.26
C ASN A 258 -21.32 19.28 -9.16
N SER A 259 -21.33 19.45 -10.49
CA SER A 259 -20.49 18.70 -11.45
C SER A 259 -18.96 18.84 -11.25
N ALA A 260 -18.52 19.35 -10.10
CA ALA A 260 -17.17 19.47 -9.58
C ALA A 260 -16.75 18.22 -8.77
N LEU A 261 -15.66 18.34 -7.99
CA LEU A 261 -14.94 17.25 -7.30
C LEU A 261 -15.79 16.31 -6.44
N GLN A 262 -16.96 16.77 -5.97
CA GLN A 262 -17.82 16.01 -5.07
C GLN A 262 -18.81 15.14 -5.83
N THR A 263 -19.47 15.57 -6.90
CA THR A 263 -20.37 14.67 -7.65
C THR A 263 -20.54 15.16 -9.07
N ALA A 264 -19.90 14.50 -10.03
CA ALA A 264 -20.20 14.72 -11.45
C ALA A 264 -21.68 14.38 -11.70
N ALA A 265 -22.54 15.40 -11.84
CA ALA A 265 -23.96 15.23 -12.09
C ALA A 265 -24.53 16.35 -12.99
N GLY A 266 -25.63 16.08 -13.68
CA GLY A 266 -26.35 17.04 -14.52
C GLY A 266 -27.21 16.36 -15.60
N TYR A 267 -27.40 17.02 -16.74
CA TYR A 267 -28.04 16.43 -17.93
C TYR A 267 -27.02 16.08 -19.01
N SER A 268 -27.28 14.98 -19.72
CA SER A 268 -26.59 14.59 -20.94
C SER A 268 -27.58 14.17 -22.02
N SER A 269 -27.35 14.62 -23.25
CA SER A 269 -28.01 14.07 -24.43
C SER A 269 -27.43 12.70 -24.82
N ALA A 270 -28.07 12.04 -25.80
CA ALA A 270 -27.48 10.93 -26.53
C ALA A 270 -26.21 11.39 -27.29
N PRO A 271 -25.27 10.48 -27.60
CA PRO A 271 -24.08 10.82 -28.39
C PRO A 271 -24.43 11.09 -29.86
N HIS A 272 -23.76 12.07 -30.45
CA HIS A 272 -23.82 12.47 -31.85
C HIS A 272 -22.46 12.32 -32.52
N THR A 273 -22.45 12.11 -33.84
CA THR A 273 -21.23 11.95 -34.66
C THR A 273 -20.65 13.28 -35.17
N GLY A 274 -21.34 14.38 -34.92
CA GLY A 274 -20.91 15.71 -35.29
C GLY A 274 -21.59 16.79 -34.47
N PRO A 275 -21.12 18.05 -34.56
CA PRO A 275 -21.63 19.14 -33.74
C PRO A 275 -22.95 19.73 -34.26
N ASP A 276 -23.32 19.51 -35.52
CA ASP A 276 -24.53 20.10 -36.11
C ASP A 276 -25.74 19.19 -35.87
N VAL A 277 -26.72 19.72 -35.15
CA VAL A 277 -27.98 19.05 -34.82
C VAL A 277 -29.18 19.92 -35.24
N SER A 278 -29.02 20.82 -36.21
CA SER A 278 -30.08 21.76 -36.59
C SER A 278 -31.34 21.11 -37.16
N ASP A 279 -31.19 19.94 -37.80
CA ASP A 279 -32.30 19.17 -38.39
C ASP A 279 -33.15 18.47 -37.32
N ALA A 280 -32.55 18.16 -36.17
CA ALA A 280 -33.21 17.58 -35.00
C ALA A 280 -32.60 18.16 -33.70
N PRO A 281 -32.98 19.40 -33.32
CA PRO A 281 -32.38 20.07 -32.17
C PRO A 281 -32.53 19.28 -30.87
N VAL A 282 -31.54 19.40 -29.98
CA VAL A 282 -31.66 18.89 -28.62
C VAL A 282 -32.47 19.89 -27.81
N VAL A 283 -33.67 19.49 -27.38
CA VAL A 283 -34.64 20.37 -26.73
C VAL A 283 -34.80 19.98 -25.27
N LEU A 284 -34.63 20.93 -24.35
CA LEU A 284 -35.01 20.79 -22.95
C LEU A 284 -36.15 21.75 -22.64
N THR A 285 -37.23 21.24 -22.06
CA THR A 285 -38.37 22.05 -21.58
C THR A 285 -38.48 21.90 -20.07
N LEU A 286 -38.34 23.01 -19.37
CA LEU A 286 -38.43 23.12 -17.91
C LEU A 286 -39.83 23.62 -17.54
N ASP A 287 -40.59 22.82 -16.80
CA ASP A 287 -41.81 23.27 -16.13
C ASP A 287 -41.46 23.80 -14.73
N LEU A 288 -41.50 25.13 -14.57
CA LEU A 288 -41.24 25.82 -13.31
C LEU A 288 -42.34 25.61 -12.25
N LYS A 289 -43.32 24.73 -12.52
CA LYS A 289 -44.52 24.36 -11.73
C LYS A 289 -45.57 25.46 -11.64
N SER A 290 -45.15 26.72 -11.62
CA SER A 290 -45.99 27.91 -11.67
C SER A 290 -45.36 28.96 -12.57
N ALA A 291 -46.14 29.96 -13.01
CA ALA A 291 -45.57 31.12 -13.65
C ALA A 291 -44.63 31.85 -12.67
N LYS A 292 -43.46 32.27 -13.16
CA LYS A 292 -42.45 33.00 -12.40
C LYS A 292 -41.96 34.18 -13.22
N THR A 293 -41.60 35.28 -12.57
CA THR A 293 -40.96 36.42 -13.22
C THR A 293 -39.45 36.25 -13.18
N PHE A 294 -38.78 36.41 -14.31
CA PHE A 294 -37.33 36.27 -14.44
C PHE A 294 -36.82 37.03 -15.66
N ASP A 295 -35.51 37.27 -15.69
CA ASP A 295 -34.81 37.93 -16.80
C ASP A 295 -33.46 37.29 -17.11
N GLN A 296 -33.09 36.18 -16.47
CA GLN A 296 -31.86 35.46 -16.75
C GLN A 296 -32.06 33.96 -16.72
N VAL A 297 -31.34 33.27 -17.62
CA VAL A 297 -31.11 31.83 -17.57
C VAL A 297 -29.61 31.58 -17.47
N ALA A 298 -29.17 30.86 -16.45
CA ALA A 298 -27.78 30.52 -16.22
C ALA A 298 -27.55 29.03 -16.54
N LEU A 299 -26.64 28.77 -17.47
CA LEU A 299 -26.26 27.43 -17.90
C LEU A 299 -24.91 27.07 -17.29
N TYR A 300 -24.88 26.09 -16.39
CA TYR A 300 -23.66 25.62 -15.77
C TYR A 300 -22.98 24.54 -16.63
N PRO A 301 -21.67 24.67 -16.89
CA PRO A 301 -20.92 23.62 -17.57
C PRO A 301 -20.70 22.42 -16.65
N ARG A 302 -20.32 21.28 -17.24
CA ARG A 302 -19.66 20.21 -16.49
C ARG A 302 -18.28 20.66 -16.02
N ALA A 303 -17.78 20.07 -14.93
CA ALA A 303 -16.57 20.50 -14.24
C ALA A 303 -15.61 19.36 -13.89
N ASP A 304 -15.85 18.15 -14.40
CA ASP A 304 -15.16 16.90 -14.05
C ASP A 304 -14.11 16.44 -15.06
N VAL A 305 -14.24 16.82 -16.34
CA VAL A 305 -13.37 16.38 -17.44
C VAL A 305 -13.11 17.53 -18.40
N LEU A 306 -11.92 17.56 -18.98
CA LEU A 306 -11.52 18.50 -20.02
C LEU A 306 -11.20 17.76 -21.32
N THR A 307 -11.30 18.50 -22.43
CA THR A 307 -10.68 18.09 -23.70
C THR A 307 -9.15 18.12 -23.59
N ASP A 308 -8.45 17.45 -24.51
CA ASP A 308 -6.97 17.32 -24.50
C ASP A 308 -6.25 18.68 -24.47
N ASP A 309 -6.86 19.72 -25.03
CA ASP A 309 -6.33 21.09 -25.01
C ASP A 309 -6.85 21.95 -23.84
N GLY A 310 -7.45 21.32 -22.82
CA GLY A 310 -7.81 21.92 -21.55
C GLY A 310 -9.12 22.72 -21.57
N ARG A 311 -10.03 22.48 -22.52
CA ARG A 311 -11.30 23.22 -22.64
C ARG A 311 -12.50 22.38 -22.22
N VAL A 312 -13.58 23.05 -21.81
CA VAL A 312 -14.86 22.41 -21.42
C VAL A 312 -15.51 21.74 -22.65
N PRO A 313 -15.74 20.42 -22.62
CA PRO A 313 -16.45 19.73 -23.69
C PRO A 313 -17.98 19.88 -23.58
N HIS A 314 -18.69 19.54 -24.65
CA HIS A 314 -20.15 19.33 -24.69
C HIS A 314 -21.07 20.51 -24.30
N PHE A 315 -20.51 21.69 -24.02
CA PHE A 315 -21.28 22.90 -23.77
C PHE A 315 -21.87 23.47 -25.07
N PRO A 316 -23.15 23.89 -25.13
CA PRO A 316 -23.80 24.27 -26.39
C PRO A 316 -23.19 25.51 -27.04
N VAL A 317 -23.12 25.52 -28.38
CA VAL A 317 -22.54 26.61 -29.20
C VAL A 317 -23.61 27.52 -29.77
N ASP A 318 -24.62 26.93 -30.42
CA ASP A 318 -25.75 27.66 -31.00
C ASP A 318 -27.06 27.14 -30.40
N TYR A 319 -27.83 28.04 -29.79
CA TYR A 319 -29.06 27.67 -29.10
C TYR A 319 -30.05 28.83 -28.97
N THR A 320 -31.32 28.50 -28.78
CA THR A 320 -32.40 29.47 -28.56
C THR A 320 -33.06 29.20 -27.22
N LEU A 321 -33.29 30.27 -26.45
CA LEU A 321 -34.12 30.23 -25.25
C LEU A 321 -35.49 30.83 -25.58
N SER A 322 -36.53 30.11 -25.22
CA SER A 322 -37.92 30.52 -25.43
C SER A 322 -38.75 30.32 -24.17
N THR A 323 -39.83 31.09 -24.01
CA THR A 323 -40.72 31.02 -22.85
C THR A 323 -42.16 30.79 -23.26
N GLY A 324 -42.95 30.15 -22.40
CA GLY A 324 -44.37 29.92 -22.65
C GLY A 324 -45.16 29.61 -21.37
N ASP A 325 -46.48 29.56 -21.52
CA ASP A 325 -47.42 29.33 -20.40
C ASP A 325 -48.03 27.91 -20.38
N SER A 326 -47.77 27.11 -21.42
CA SER A 326 -48.22 25.72 -21.50
C SER A 326 -47.16 24.83 -22.14
N ALA A 327 -47.12 23.55 -21.75
CA ALA A 327 -46.10 22.60 -22.21
C ALA A 327 -46.08 22.39 -23.74
N GLY A 328 -47.24 22.47 -24.40
CA GLY A 328 -47.38 22.24 -25.85
C GLY A 328 -47.71 23.47 -26.71
N GLY A 329 -47.87 24.65 -26.09
CA GLY A 329 -48.33 25.88 -26.75
C GLY A 329 -47.20 26.76 -27.27
N PRO A 330 -47.50 27.85 -28.00
CA PRO A 330 -46.48 28.60 -28.72
C PRO A 330 -45.44 29.16 -27.73
N PHE A 331 -44.19 28.79 -27.93
CA PHE A 331 -43.06 29.36 -27.21
C PHE A 331 -42.62 30.65 -27.90
N ALA A 332 -42.57 31.75 -27.15
CA ALA A 332 -42.02 33.01 -27.63
C ALA A 332 -40.50 32.98 -27.47
N ARG A 333 -39.76 33.26 -28.55
CA ARG A 333 -38.29 33.39 -28.49
C ARG A 333 -37.93 34.53 -27.56
N ALA A 334 -37.18 34.24 -26.51
CA ALA A 334 -36.67 35.21 -25.55
C ALA A 334 -35.23 35.64 -25.88
N ALA A 335 -34.38 34.70 -26.30
CA ALA A 335 -33.01 34.98 -26.74
C ALA A 335 -32.52 33.96 -27.77
N ARG A 336 -31.54 34.36 -28.60
CA ARG A 336 -30.80 33.47 -29.50
C ARG A 336 -29.31 33.71 -29.29
N VAL A 337 -28.57 32.65 -29.01
CA VAL A 337 -27.11 32.67 -28.85
C VAL A 337 -26.50 31.93 -30.03
N THR A 338 -25.44 32.51 -30.60
CA THR A 338 -24.68 31.92 -31.72
C THR A 338 -23.20 32.08 -31.46
N GLY A 339 -22.42 31.02 -31.69
CA GLY A 339 -20.96 31.03 -31.52
C GLY A 339 -20.51 31.12 -30.07
N GLN A 340 -21.29 30.59 -29.11
CA GLN A 340 -20.89 30.51 -27.71
C GLN A 340 -19.56 29.76 -27.60
N GLN A 341 -18.59 30.41 -26.95
CA GLN A 341 -17.29 29.79 -26.70
C GLN A 341 -17.40 28.82 -25.51
N PRO A 342 -16.57 27.77 -25.46
CA PRO A 342 -16.47 26.91 -24.28
C PRO A 342 -16.28 27.77 -23.02
N PRO A 343 -17.06 27.52 -21.95
CA PRO A 343 -16.90 28.24 -20.69
C PRO A 343 -15.51 28.04 -20.09
N LYS A 344 -15.16 28.89 -19.13
CA LYS A 344 -13.92 28.73 -18.36
C LYS A 344 -13.97 27.41 -17.58
N PRO A 345 -12.97 26.53 -17.72
CA PRO A 345 -12.98 25.23 -17.07
C PRO A 345 -12.82 25.36 -15.55
N TYR A 346 -13.49 24.49 -14.77
CA TYR A 346 -13.29 24.42 -13.32
C TYR A 346 -11.96 23.77 -12.95
N LEU A 347 -11.60 22.66 -13.61
CA LEU A 347 -10.29 22.05 -13.46
C LEU A 347 -9.23 22.85 -14.22
N PRO A 348 -8.01 23.01 -13.68
CA PRO A 348 -6.86 23.49 -14.44
C PRO A 348 -6.53 22.55 -15.59
N ALA A 349 -5.91 23.08 -16.64
CA ALA A 349 -5.54 22.29 -17.82
C ALA A 349 -4.37 21.30 -17.57
N GLY A 350 -3.77 21.28 -16.39
CA GLY A 350 -2.75 20.32 -16.01
C GLY A 350 -2.28 20.50 -14.58
N LEU A 351 -1.39 19.63 -14.14
CA LEU A 351 -0.89 19.57 -12.76
C LEU A 351 0.20 20.62 -12.50
N PRO A 352 0.40 21.08 -11.23
CA PRO A 352 1.39 22.10 -10.91
C PRO A 352 2.84 21.65 -11.15
N LEU A 353 3.62 22.52 -11.81
CA LEU A 353 5.08 22.57 -11.69
C LEU A 353 5.44 23.75 -10.81
N ILE A 354 6.30 23.55 -9.81
CA ILE A 354 6.76 24.61 -8.90
C ILE A 354 8.29 24.61 -8.86
N ALA A 355 8.90 25.78 -9.00
CA ALA A 355 10.34 25.92 -9.06
C ALA A 355 10.86 27.09 -8.22
N LYS A 356 12.08 26.91 -7.68
CA LYS A 356 12.81 27.93 -6.95
C LYS A 356 14.24 28.05 -7.43
N ASP A 357 14.57 29.21 -7.97
CA ASP A 357 15.94 29.59 -8.27
C ASP A 357 16.61 30.25 -7.05
N PHE A 358 17.87 29.90 -6.81
CA PHE A 358 18.69 30.53 -5.78
C PHE A 358 20.18 30.43 -6.15
N THR A 359 21.01 31.27 -5.53
CA THR A 359 22.45 31.33 -5.83
C THR A 359 23.27 31.12 -4.58
N LEU A 360 24.20 30.16 -4.56
CA LEU A 360 25.10 29.92 -3.44
C LEU A 360 26.45 30.63 -3.65
N PRO A 361 26.93 31.40 -2.66
CA PRO A 361 28.15 32.19 -2.82
C PRO A 361 29.43 31.34 -2.70
N LYS A 362 29.33 30.12 -2.19
CA LYS A 362 30.43 29.23 -1.82
C LYS A 362 30.01 27.77 -2.00
N ASP A 363 30.99 26.89 -1.88
CA ASP A 363 30.77 25.44 -1.88
C ASP A 363 29.97 24.98 -0.65
N VAL A 364 29.27 23.87 -0.82
CA VAL A 364 28.39 23.26 0.17
C VAL A 364 29.16 22.23 0.99
N ARG A 365 29.03 22.28 2.31
CA ARG A 365 29.55 21.26 3.24
C ARG A 365 28.54 20.15 3.52
N ARG A 366 27.27 20.53 3.66
CA ARG A 366 26.14 19.63 3.96
C ARG A 366 24.85 20.31 3.55
N ALA A 367 23.91 19.58 2.97
CA ALA A 367 22.56 20.06 2.72
C ALA A 367 21.50 19.00 2.98
N ARG A 368 20.34 19.43 3.49
CA ARG A 368 19.16 18.59 3.73
C ARG A 368 17.94 19.24 3.12
N LEU A 369 17.18 18.47 2.34
CA LEU A 369 15.85 18.85 1.91
C LEU A 369 14.83 18.13 2.78
N TYR A 370 14.01 18.90 3.49
CA TYR A 370 12.80 18.43 4.17
C TYR A 370 11.62 18.78 3.26
N VAL A 371 10.84 17.80 2.82
CA VAL A 371 9.78 18.03 1.83
C VAL A 371 8.59 17.12 2.06
N SER A 372 7.40 17.68 1.84
CA SER A 372 6.14 16.95 1.73
C SER A 372 5.23 17.61 0.71
N GLY A 373 4.32 16.83 0.14
CA GLY A 373 3.31 17.31 -0.80
C GLY A 373 1.94 16.76 -0.44
N LEU A 374 0.90 17.57 -0.49
CA LEU A 374 -0.47 17.08 -0.42
C LEU A 374 -0.83 16.48 -1.77
N GLY A 375 -1.15 15.19 -1.77
CA GLY A 375 -1.31 14.37 -2.96
C GLY A 375 -0.09 13.49 -3.15
N VAL A 376 0.67 13.70 -4.23
CA VAL A 376 1.99 13.08 -4.46
C VAL A 376 2.95 14.15 -4.99
N TYR A 377 4.22 14.13 -4.58
CA TYR A 377 5.25 15.00 -5.17
C TYR A 377 6.37 14.22 -5.86
N ASP A 378 6.94 14.82 -6.91
CA ASP A 378 8.18 14.37 -7.55
C ASP A 378 9.18 15.55 -7.55
N ALA A 379 10.27 15.42 -6.79
CA ALA A 379 11.20 16.51 -6.51
C ALA A 379 12.57 16.30 -7.13
N SER A 380 13.14 17.38 -7.65
CA SER A 380 14.46 17.42 -8.27
C SER A 380 15.25 18.66 -7.84
N ILE A 381 16.58 18.53 -7.82
CA ILE A 381 17.51 19.65 -7.67
C ILE A 381 18.45 19.65 -8.87
N ASN A 382 18.56 20.78 -9.56
CA ASN A 382 19.40 20.95 -10.73
C ASN A 382 19.13 19.95 -11.86
N GLY A 383 17.89 19.47 -11.98
CA GLY A 383 17.47 18.47 -12.97
C GLY A 383 17.69 17.02 -12.56
N GLU A 384 18.22 16.75 -11.36
CA GLU A 384 18.41 15.39 -10.83
C GLU A 384 17.40 15.10 -9.71
N PRO A 385 16.81 13.89 -9.65
CA PRO A 385 15.94 13.48 -8.55
C PRO A 385 16.62 13.64 -7.18
N VAL A 386 15.85 14.04 -6.17
CA VAL A 386 16.35 14.19 -4.78
C VAL A 386 16.57 12.85 -4.09
N GLY A 387 15.92 11.80 -4.58
CA GLY A 387 16.03 10.41 -4.11
C GLY A 387 15.34 9.45 -5.08
N ASP A 388 15.15 8.20 -4.65
CA ASP A 388 14.51 7.12 -5.42
C ASP A 388 13.15 6.67 -4.87
N ALA A 389 12.69 7.31 -3.79
CA ALA A 389 11.35 7.12 -3.24
C ALA A 389 10.28 7.68 -4.20
N VAL A 390 9.18 6.96 -4.35
CA VAL A 390 8.06 7.31 -5.22
C VAL A 390 6.74 7.29 -4.46
N LEU A 391 5.69 7.91 -5.02
CA LEU A 391 4.37 8.02 -4.38
C LEU A 391 4.43 8.64 -2.97
N GLU A 392 5.32 9.62 -2.79
CA GLU A 392 5.49 10.35 -1.53
C GLU A 392 4.55 11.55 -1.46
N PRO A 393 4.01 11.89 -0.27
CA PRO A 393 4.19 11.22 1.02
C PRO A 393 3.33 9.97 1.17
N ALA A 394 3.63 9.17 2.20
CA ALA A 394 2.80 8.05 2.61
C ALA A 394 1.34 8.46 2.87
N ASN A 395 0.40 7.56 2.55
CA ASN A 395 -1.00 7.71 2.91
C ASN A 395 -1.16 7.72 4.45
N THR A 396 -1.76 8.79 4.96
CA THR A 396 -2.12 9.04 6.37
C THR A 396 -3.48 9.72 6.43
N ASP A 397 -4.08 9.86 7.60
CA ASP A 397 -5.18 10.82 7.75
C ASP A 397 -4.59 12.24 7.61
N PHE A 398 -4.68 12.81 6.41
CA PHE A 398 -4.05 14.09 6.10
C PHE A 398 -4.59 15.25 6.94
N ALA A 399 -5.79 15.13 7.53
CA ALA A 399 -6.33 16.15 8.43
C ALA A 399 -5.65 16.14 9.80
N GLU A 400 -5.13 14.98 10.22
CA GLU A 400 -4.44 14.79 11.49
C GLU A 400 -2.91 14.86 11.34
N ARG A 401 -2.38 14.31 10.25
CA ARG A 401 -0.94 14.14 10.04
C ARG A 401 -0.57 14.08 8.56
N VAL A 402 0.53 14.73 8.21
CA VAL A 402 1.18 14.57 6.91
C VAL A 402 2.64 14.21 7.11
N GLN A 403 3.07 13.10 6.51
CA GLN A 403 4.47 12.71 6.60
C GLN A 403 5.37 13.54 5.67
N TYR A 404 6.56 13.90 6.13
CA TYR A 404 7.61 14.51 5.31
C TYR A 404 8.82 13.58 5.20
N ALA A 405 9.53 13.69 4.09
CA ALA A 405 10.78 12.97 3.86
C ALA A 405 11.98 13.91 4.01
N THR A 406 13.12 13.35 4.40
CA THR A 406 14.40 14.05 4.48
C THR A 406 15.40 13.44 3.51
N TYR A 407 15.98 14.26 2.65
CA TYR A 407 17.00 13.84 1.68
C TYR A 407 18.35 14.50 1.95
N ASP A 408 19.44 13.73 1.85
CA ASP A 408 20.80 14.28 1.76
C ASP A 408 21.07 14.74 0.32
N VAL A 409 20.96 16.04 0.10
CA VAL A 409 21.14 16.65 -1.23
C VAL A 409 22.47 17.39 -1.35
N THR A 410 23.44 17.08 -0.48
CA THR A 410 24.74 17.76 -0.42
C THR A 410 25.43 17.77 -1.78
N GLU A 411 25.46 16.62 -2.47
CA GLU A 411 26.14 16.46 -3.76
C GLU A 411 25.32 16.96 -4.96
N ARG A 412 24.05 17.33 -4.76
CA ARG A 412 23.17 17.87 -5.82
C ARG A 412 23.33 19.38 -5.98
N LEU A 413 23.98 20.05 -5.03
CA LEU A 413 24.17 21.49 -5.01
C LEU A 413 25.56 21.90 -5.46
N ARG A 414 25.67 23.13 -5.97
CA ARG A 414 26.94 23.73 -6.40
C ARG A 414 27.04 25.19 -6.02
N ALA A 415 28.25 25.74 -5.98
CA ALA A 415 28.42 27.19 -5.97
C ALA A 415 27.79 27.81 -7.23
N GLY A 416 27.25 29.02 -7.11
CA GLY A 416 26.51 29.68 -8.18
C GLY A 416 25.03 29.28 -8.21
N HIS A 417 24.44 29.25 -9.41
CA HIS A 417 23.01 29.06 -9.60
C HIS A 417 22.56 27.61 -9.38
N ASN A 418 21.47 27.48 -8.63
CA ASN A 418 20.79 26.23 -8.32
C ASN A 418 19.27 26.40 -8.50
N THR A 419 18.57 25.29 -8.77
CA THR A 419 17.12 25.24 -8.88
C THR A 419 16.57 24.03 -8.13
N ILE A 420 15.53 24.23 -7.32
CA ILE A 420 14.63 23.15 -6.88
C ILE A 420 13.46 23.13 -7.85
N GLY A 421 13.07 21.97 -8.35
CA GLY A 421 11.85 21.77 -9.14
C GLY A 421 11.00 20.66 -8.54
N VAL A 422 9.70 20.89 -8.41
CA VAL A 422 8.73 19.94 -7.86
C VAL A 422 7.52 19.85 -8.78
N GLU A 423 7.13 18.63 -9.13
CA GLU A 423 5.84 18.31 -9.75
C GLU A 423 4.89 17.85 -8.64
N LEU A 424 3.61 18.26 -8.71
CA LEU A 424 2.58 17.84 -7.75
C LEU A 424 1.46 17.09 -8.47
N GLY A 425 1.06 15.95 -7.94
CA GLY A 425 -0.10 15.20 -8.37
C GLY A 425 -1.18 15.08 -7.31
N ASN A 426 -2.36 14.67 -7.74
CA ASN A 426 -3.55 14.64 -6.89
C ASN A 426 -3.46 13.62 -5.74
N GLY A 427 -2.84 12.46 -5.98
CA GLY A 427 -2.76 11.35 -5.01
C GLY A 427 -4.12 10.96 -4.43
N MET A 428 -4.10 10.43 -3.21
CA MET A 428 -5.32 10.12 -2.45
C MET A 428 -5.97 11.36 -1.81
N SER A 429 -5.24 12.47 -1.64
CA SER A 429 -5.78 13.68 -1.00
C SER A 429 -6.81 14.41 -1.87
N ASN A 430 -6.77 14.23 -3.19
CA ASN A 430 -7.64 14.91 -4.14
C ASN A 430 -8.15 13.97 -5.24
N VAL A 431 -9.05 13.05 -4.92
CA VAL A 431 -9.60 12.12 -5.91
C VAL A 431 -10.77 12.76 -6.66
N VAL A 432 -10.51 13.23 -7.89
CA VAL A 432 -11.49 13.89 -8.76
C VAL A 432 -12.64 12.95 -9.13
N SER A 433 -13.88 13.45 -9.02
CA SER A 433 -15.07 12.71 -9.46
C SER A 433 -15.24 12.81 -10.99
N THR A 434 -14.86 11.78 -11.74
CA THR A 434 -14.85 11.76 -13.22
C THR A 434 -16.00 10.94 -13.82
N ALA A 435 -16.80 11.45 -14.75
CA ALA A 435 -17.92 10.66 -15.30
C ALA A 435 -17.50 9.44 -16.14
N ASP A 436 -16.28 9.42 -16.68
CA ASP A 436 -15.78 8.50 -17.69
C ASP A 436 -14.76 7.46 -17.17
N ARG A 437 -14.21 7.68 -15.97
CA ARG A 437 -13.24 6.76 -15.33
C ARG A 437 -13.73 6.22 -14.00
N TYR A 438 -13.28 5.00 -13.71
CA TYR A 438 -13.50 4.33 -12.45
C TYR A 438 -12.85 5.07 -11.29
N ARG A 439 -13.54 5.02 -10.15
CA ARG A 439 -13.03 5.40 -8.83
C ARG A 439 -13.80 4.65 -7.76
N LYS A 440 -13.10 4.15 -6.75
CA LYS A 440 -13.75 3.56 -5.58
C LYS A 440 -14.38 4.66 -4.72
N LEU A 441 -13.58 5.67 -4.41
CA LEU A 441 -13.93 6.84 -3.60
C LEU A 441 -13.60 8.11 -4.39
N TYR A 442 -14.14 9.25 -3.95
CA TYR A 442 -13.82 10.55 -4.50
C TYR A 442 -14.03 11.63 -3.45
N GLY A 443 -13.36 12.76 -3.65
CA GLY A 443 -13.45 13.90 -2.75
C GLY A 443 -12.20 14.76 -2.77
N ASN A 444 -12.32 15.91 -2.13
CA ASN A 444 -11.20 16.81 -1.90
C ASN A 444 -10.92 16.86 -0.40
N LEU A 445 -9.96 16.06 0.07
CA LEU A 445 -9.45 16.14 1.44
C LEU A 445 -8.52 17.35 1.57
N SER A 446 -7.69 17.58 0.55
CA SER A 446 -6.88 18.79 0.43
C SER A 446 -6.51 19.06 -1.03
N ASP A 447 -6.42 20.35 -1.38
CA ASP A 447 -5.89 20.77 -2.67
C ASP A 447 -4.40 20.36 -2.78
N PRO A 448 -3.88 20.00 -3.97
CA PRO A 448 -2.47 19.72 -4.13
C PRO A 448 -1.61 20.89 -3.67
N GLY A 449 -0.61 20.62 -2.84
CA GLY A 449 0.23 21.66 -2.21
C GLY A 449 1.61 21.13 -1.84
N LEU A 450 2.57 22.03 -1.67
CA LEU A 450 3.96 21.74 -1.35
C LEU A 450 4.38 22.47 -0.07
N VAL A 451 5.05 21.76 0.83
CA VAL A 451 5.89 22.37 1.86
C VAL A 451 7.32 21.84 1.71
N ALA A 452 8.29 22.74 1.60
CA ALA A 452 9.68 22.38 1.37
C ALA A 452 10.64 23.33 2.08
N GLN A 453 11.64 22.76 2.75
CA GLN A 453 12.71 23.50 3.41
C GLN A 453 14.06 22.86 3.10
N LEU A 454 14.91 23.59 2.36
CA LEU A 454 16.28 23.22 2.09
C LEU A 454 17.22 23.97 3.05
N GLU A 455 17.95 23.24 3.88
CA GLU A 455 18.97 23.79 4.78
C GLU A 455 20.37 23.42 4.30
N ILE A 456 21.24 24.43 4.18
CA ILE A 456 22.53 24.32 3.53
C ILE A 456 23.59 24.88 4.48
N THR A 457 24.51 24.04 4.93
CA THR A 457 25.74 24.49 5.60
C THR A 457 26.83 24.70 4.54
N LEU A 458 27.32 25.92 4.39
CA LEU A 458 28.41 26.26 3.47
C LEU A 458 29.77 25.83 4.04
N ALA A 459 30.81 25.85 3.18
CA ALA A 459 32.18 25.49 3.55
C ALA A 459 32.76 26.29 4.73
N ASP A 460 32.30 27.52 4.95
CA ASP A 460 32.72 28.39 6.07
C ASP A 460 31.91 28.18 7.36
N GLY A 461 30.94 27.25 7.34
CA GLY A 461 30.07 26.95 8.47
C GLY A 461 28.81 27.81 8.56
N THR A 462 28.62 28.81 7.69
CA THR A 462 27.37 29.58 7.65
C THR A 462 26.21 28.72 7.14
N VAL A 463 25.02 28.93 7.68
CA VAL A 463 23.79 28.20 7.29
C VAL A 463 22.90 29.11 6.46
N ARG A 464 22.42 28.56 5.34
CA ARG A 464 21.48 29.20 4.42
C ARG A 464 20.23 28.33 4.36
N ARG A 465 19.06 28.96 4.36
CA ARG A 465 17.77 28.29 4.19
C ARG A 465 17.09 28.76 2.91
N VAL A 466 16.48 27.84 2.19
CA VAL A 466 15.57 28.11 1.08
C VAL A 466 14.27 27.39 1.39
N SER A 467 13.22 28.15 1.64
CA SER A 467 11.92 27.63 2.08
C SER A 467 10.84 27.92 1.05
N SER A 468 9.83 27.05 0.96
CA SER A 468 8.61 27.30 0.19
C SER A 468 7.89 28.54 0.68
N GLY A 469 7.43 29.36 -0.27
CA GLY A 469 6.80 30.66 -0.03
C GLY A 469 6.32 31.28 -1.35
N SER A 470 5.66 32.44 -1.26
CA SER A 470 5.07 33.13 -2.43
C SER A 470 6.08 33.57 -3.49
N ASP A 471 7.37 33.61 -3.15
CA ASP A 471 8.45 33.96 -4.07
C ASP A 471 8.96 32.77 -4.92
N TRP A 472 8.28 31.62 -4.84
CA TRP A 472 8.42 30.49 -5.76
C TRP A 472 7.64 30.74 -7.05
N ARG A 473 8.09 30.15 -8.15
CA ARG A 473 7.46 30.28 -9.46
C ARG A 473 6.70 29.01 -9.81
N THR A 474 5.56 29.14 -10.47
CA THR A 474 4.72 28.00 -10.84
C THR A 474 4.04 28.17 -12.20
N THR A 475 3.79 27.03 -12.85
CA THR A 475 3.02 26.92 -14.09
C THR A 475 2.28 25.58 -14.12
N LEU A 476 1.48 25.33 -15.14
CA LEU A 476 0.84 24.02 -15.36
C LEU A 476 1.70 23.16 -16.29
N GLY A 477 1.95 21.92 -15.89
CA GLY A 477 2.83 20.97 -16.56
C GLY A 477 2.18 20.15 -17.67
N PRO A 478 2.92 19.15 -18.18
CA PRO A 478 2.48 18.25 -19.26
C PRO A 478 1.50 17.16 -18.80
N THR A 479 1.53 16.74 -17.53
CA THR A 479 0.49 15.86 -16.99
C THR A 479 -0.80 16.66 -16.85
N THR A 480 -1.82 16.29 -17.63
CA THR A 480 -3.07 17.04 -17.79
C THR A 480 -4.14 16.59 -16.81
N SER A 481 -4.07 15.33 -16.35
CA SER A 481 -4.98 14.72 -15.39
C SER A 481 -4.25 13.65 -14.58
N SER A 482 -4.62 13.51 -13.30
CA SER A 482 -4.19 12.40 -12.44
C SER A 482 -5.34 11.99 -11.53
N ASN A 483 -5.61 10.69 -11.45
CA ASN A 483 -6.58 10.10 -10.55
C ASN A 483 -6.00 8.84 -9.91
N TRP A 484 -6.07 8.74 -8.58
CA TRP A 484 -5.52 7.59 -7.82
C TRP A 484 -6.05 6.24 -8.30
N TYR A 485 -7.30 6.20 -8.76
CA TYR A 485 -7.96 5.01 -9.30
C TYR A 485 -7.99 5.01 -10.83
N GLY A 486 -8.31 6.15 -11.43
CA GLY A 486 -8.66 6.25 -12.84
C GLY A 486 -7.47 6.34 -13.81
N GLY A 487 -6.25 6.57 -13.32
CA GLY A 487 -5.03 6.70 -14.15
C GLY A 487 -4.59 8.15 -14.40
N GLU A 488 -3.62 8.32 -15.30
CA GLU A 488 -2.93 9.58 -15.57
C GLU A 488 -2.92 9.90 -17.08
N ASP A 489 -3.11 11.17 -17.43
CA ASP A 489 -2.96 11.65 -18.81
C ASP A 489 -1.78 12.61 -18.92
N HIS A 490 -0.98 12.45 -19.97
CA HIS A 490 0.22 13.25 -20.21
C HIS A 490 0.35 13.65 -21.68
N ASP A 491 0.53 14.96 -21.92
CA ASP A 491 0.77 15.49 -23.26
C ASP A 491 2.21 16.00 -23.40
N ALA A 492 3.04 15.20 -24.07
CA ALA A 492 4.47 15.45 -24.24
C ALA A 492 4.78 16.70 -25.08
N ARG A 493 3.78 17.23 -25.82
CA ARG A 493 3.90 18.50 -26.55
C ARG A 493 3.94 19.71 -25.61
N ARG A 494 3.53 19.52 -24.35
CA ARG A 494 3.49 20.55 -23.30
C ARG A 494 4.70 20.50 -22.36
N GLU A 495 5.63 19.56 -22.56
CA GLU A 495 6.85 19.50 -21.77
C GLU A 495 7.64 20.81 -21.90
N ILE A 496 8.17 21.29 -20.78
CA ILE A 496 8.97 22.52 -20.71
C ILE A 496 10.43 22.10 -20.51
N PRO A 497 11.29 22.16 -21.54
CA PRO A 497 12.68 21.74 -21.41
C PRO A 497 13.42 22.49 -20.30
N ASP A 498 14.21 21.76 -19.51
CA ASP A 498 15.11 22.30 -18.47
C ASP A 498 14.41 23.18 -17.40
N TRP A 499 13.10 23.04 -17.22
CA TRP A 499 12.31 23.84 -16.28
C TRP A 499 12.77 23.73 -14.82
N ASN A 500 13.40 22.61 -14.45
CA ASN A 500 13.95 22.31 -13.14
C ASN A 500 15.49 22.49 -13.06
N LYS A 501 16.10 23.18 -14.04
CA LYS A 501 17.54 23.48 -14.06
C LYS A 501 17.83 24.99 -13.89
N PRO A 502 19.02 25.37 -13.38
CA PRO A 502 19.42 26.76 -13.11
C PRO A 502 19.36 27.77 -14.26
N GLN A 503 19.30 27.29 -15.49
CA GLN A 503 19.28 28.13 -16.70
C GLN A 503 17.93 28.07 -17.44
N GLY A 504 16.95 27.33 -16.93
CA GLY A 504 15.61 27.31 -17.52
C GLY A 504 14.92 28.67 -17.41
N ASN A 505 14.17 29.05 -18.45
CA ASN A 505 13.45 30.31 -18.46
C ASN A 505 12.10 30.18 -17.74
N ARG A 506 11.98 30.84 -16.58
CA ARG A 506 10.76 30.90 -15.76
C ARG A 506 10.16 32.31 -15.68
N GLY A 507 10.59 33.23 -16.55
CA GLY A 507 10.16 34.63 -16.48
C GLY A 507 8.67 34.85 -16.72
N SER A 508 7.99 33.93 -17.42
CA SER A 508 6.55 33.95 -17.67
C SER A 508 5.72 33.19 -16.61
N TRP A 509 6.37 32.53 -15.65
CA TRP A 509 5.68 31.72 -14.65
C TRP A 509 5.05 32.62 -13.58
N LYS A 510 3.87 32.20 -13.10
CA LYS A 510 3.15 32.89 -12.02
C LYS A 510 3.92 32.71 -10.71
N GLU A 511 3.64 33.58 -9.74
CA GLU A 511 4.04 33.34 -8.35
C GLU A 511 3.15 32.26 -7.74
N ALA A 512 3.74 31.43 -6.87
CA ALA A 512 2.99 30.43 -6.14
C ALA A 512 2.06 31.09 -5.11
N ALA A 513 0.88 30.52 -4.91
CA ALA A 513 -0.05 30.96 -3.89
C ALA A 513 0.25 30.26 -2.56
N THR A 514 0.40 31.04 -1.48
CA THR A 514 0.42 30.49 -0.12
C THR A 514 -0.98 30.02 0.28
N VAL A 515 -1.06 28.82 0.84
CA VAL A 515 -2.30 28.19 1.31
C VAL A 515 -2.14 27.72 2.75
N SER A 516 -3.26 27.42 3.41
CA SER A 516 -3.22 26.75 4.71
C SER A 516 -2.79 25.29 4.51
N GLY A 517 -2.07 24.74 5.48
CA GLY A 517 -1.90 23.30 5.59
C GLY A 517 -3.23 22.60 5.87
N PRO A 518 -3.26 21.26 5.82
CA PRO A 518 -4.47 20.49 6.12
C PRO A 518 -4.78 20.50 7.64
N GLY A 519 -5.97 20.00 7.99
CA GLY A 519 -6.54 20.14 9.32
C GLY A 519 -7.32 21.45 9.49
N THR A 520 -7.71 21.79 10.72
CA THR A 520 -8.40 23.04 11.03
C THR A 520 -7.42 24.10 11.56
N ALA A 521 -7.87 25.35 11.69
CA ALA A 521 -7.06 26.39 12.32
C ALA A 521 -6.77 26.08 13.80
N GLU A 522 -7.70 25.41 14.48
CA GLU A 522 -7.59 25.02 15.88
C GLU A 522 -6.78 23.73 16.07
N LYS A 523 -6.81 22.83 15.08
CA LYS A 523 -6.11 21.54 15.08
C LYS A 523 -5.44 21.33 13.71
N PRO A 524 -4.32 22.02 13.44
CA PRO A 524 -3.58 21.83 12.21
C PRO A 524 -2.96 20.43 12.18
N ALA A 525 -2.89 19.83 11.00
CA ALA A 525 -2.26 18.53 10.85
C ALA A 525 -0.79 18.59 11.27
N LEU A 526 -0.31 17.54 11.92
CA LEU A 526 1.07 17.41 12.35
C LEU A 526 1.96 17.04 11.16
N LEU A 527 2.98 17.86 10.85
CA LEU A 527 4.06 17.45 9.97
C LEU A 527 5.01 16.52 10.74
N SER A 528 5.06 15.23 10.39
CA SER A 528 5.94 14.26 11.04
C SER A 528 6.85 13.53 10.05
N ALA A 529 8.01 13.08 10.48
CA ALA A 529 8.94 12.35 9.64
C ALA A 529 8.33 11.05 9.10
N ARG A 530 8.81 10.61 7.94
CA ARG A 530 8.61 9.23 7.47
C ARG A 530 9.28 8.26 8.44
N GLU A 531 8.49 7.30 8.93
CA GLU A 531 8.91 6.31 9.95
C GLU A 531 9.12 4.90 9.37
N THR A 532 8.92 4.74 8.06
CA THR A 532 9.06 3.47 7.34
C THR A 532 10.08 3.61 6.22
N GLU A 533 10.48 2.46 5.66
CA GLU A 533 11.08 2.46 4.33
C GLU A 533 10.10 3.07 3.31
N PRO A 534 10.58 3.73 2.24
CA PRO A 534 9.72 4.30 1.21
C PRO A 534 9.22 3.26 0.22
N ILE A 535 8.20 3.63 -0.56
CA ILE A 535 7.86 2.92 -1.80
C ILE A 535 8.96 3.21 -2.84
N ARG A 536 9.44 2.17 -3.52
CA ARG A 536 10.44 2.25 -4.59
C ARG A 536 10.01 1.44 -5.81
N VAL A 537 10.69 1.67 -6.93
CA VAL A 537 10.68 0.71 -8.05
C VAL A 537 11.66 -0.41 -7.72
N ILE A 538 11.14 -1.58 -7.39
CA ILE A 538 11.92 -2.73 -6.91
C ILE A 538 12.42 -3.60 -8.07
N GLU A 539 11.59 -3.77 -9.09
CA GLU A 539 11.89 -4.56 -10.28
C GLU A 539 11.29 -3.89 -11.52
N THR A 540 11.88 -4.14 -12.69
CA THR A 540 11.27 -3.76 -13.98
C THR A 540 11.18 -4.99 -14.88
N LEU A 541 9.95 -5.39 -15.19
CA LEU A 541 9.61 -6.53 -16.05
C LEU A 541 9.44 -6.09 -17.49
N THR A 542 9.89 -6.91 -18.45
CA THR A 542 9.70 -6.63 -19.88
C THR A 542 8.44 -7.32 -20.39
N GLY A 543 7.54 -6.56 -21.02
CA GLY A 543 6.33 -7.10 -21.62
C GLY A 543 6.55 -7.72 -22.98
N LYS A 544 5.79 -8.78 -23.28
CA LYS A 544 5.74 -9.43 -24.59
C LYS A 544 4.37 -9.26 -25.18
N GLU A 545 4.33 -8.88 -26.45
CA GLU A 545 3.07 -8.80 -27.19
C GLU A 545 2.44 -10.19 -27.32
N VAL A 546 1.12 -10.27 -27.12
CA VAL A 546 0.35 -11.50 -27.31
C VAL A 546 -0.27 -11.51 -28.71
N GLU A 547 -0.36 -12.68 -29.34
CA GLU A 547 -0.82 -12.82 -30.73
C GLU A 547 -2.35 -12.67 -30.89
N GLU A 548 -3.12 -12.91 -29.81
CA GLU A 548 -4.58 -13.02 -29.83
C GLU A 548 -5.30 -11.70 -29.46
N ALA A 549 -4.76 -10.56 -29.87
CA ALA A 549 -5.41 -9.26 -29.65
C ALA A 549 -6.57 -9.04 -30.65
N ALA A 550 -7.66 -8.45 -30.19
CA ALA A 550 -8.74 -8.02 -31.06
C ALA A 550 -8.32 -6.86 -32.00
N GLU A 551 -9.09 -6.63 -33.07
CA GLU A 551 -8.79 -5.59 -34.06
C GLU A 551 -8.70 -4.19 -33.43
N GLY A 552 -7.63 -3.45 -33.76
CA GLY A 552 -7.38 -2.10 -33.23
C GLY A 552 -6.71 -2.06 -31.85
N SER A 553 -6.37 -3.22 -31.27
CA SER A 553 -5.70 -3.35 -29.98
C SER A 553 -4.35 -4.08 -30.10
N ARG A 554 -3.39 -3.69 -29.27
CA ARG A 554 -2.14 -4.44 -29.05
C ARG A 554 -2.02 -4.76 -27.58
N ILE A 555 -1.90 -6.04 -27.22
CA ILE A 555 -1.88 -6.47 -25.82
C ILE A 555 -0.51 -7.01 -25.49
N PHE A 556 -0.03 -6.68 -24.29
CA PHE A 556 1.25 -7.13 -23.77
C PHE A 556 1.08 -7.81 -22.42
N ASP A 557 1.68 -8.99 -22.25
CA ASP A 557 1.82 -9.69 -20.97
C ASP A 557 3.19 -9.39 -20.37
N ILE A 558 3.23 -8.81 -19.16
CA ILE A 558 4.48 -8.56 -18.42
C ILE A 558 4.99 -9.78 -17.64
N GLY A 559 4.29 -10.92 -17.75
CA GLY A 559 4.69 -12.24 -17.25
C GLY A 559 4.13 -12.60 -15.88
N ARG A 560 3.79 -11.61 -15.05
CA ARG A 560 3.09 -11.79 -13.78
C ARG A 560 2.27 -10.57 -13.41
N ASN A 561 1.29 -10.77 -12.55
CA ASN A 561 0.51 -9.70 -11.95
C ASN A 561 1.35 -8.95 -10.94
N ILE A 562 1.33 -7.62 -11.00
CA ILE A 562 2.11 -6.72 -10.14
C ILE A 562 1.24 -5.55 -9.69
N ALA A 563 1.70 -4.84 -8.68
CA ALA A 563 1.28 -3.46 -8.44
C ALA A 563 2.38 -2.52 -8.92
N GLY A 564 2.02 -1.47 -9.67
CA GLY A 564 2.98 -0.46 -10.08
C GLY A 564 2.63 0.30 -11.34
N TRP A 565 3.63 0.58 -12.17
CA TRP A 565 3.48 1.46 -13.34
C TRP A 565 3.65 0.73 -14.67
N PRO A 566 2.73 0.93 -15.62
CA PRO A 566 3.03 0.67 -17.02
C PRO A 566 4.09 1.67 -17.49
N GLU A 567 5.06 1.20 -18.26
CA GLU A 567 5.98 2.07 -18.99
C GLU A 567 5.94 1.68 -20.47
N ILE A 568 5.81 2.68 -21.33
CA ILE A 568 5.89 2.51 -22.78
C ILE A 568 7.13 3.20 -23.32
N THR A 569 7.76 2.61 -24.32
CA THR A 569 8.68 3.30 -25.22
C THR A 569 8.09 3.24 -26.61
N VAL A 570 7.76 4.38 -27.21
CA VAL A 570 6.99 4.48 -28.45
C VAL A 570 7.62 5.43 -29.46
N SER A 571 7.49 5.10 -30.74
CA SER A 571 7.74 6.02 -31.85
C SER A 571 6.49 6.15 -32.70
N ALA A 572 5.86 7.32 -32.67
CA ALA A 572 4.67 7.66 -33.43
C ALA A 572 4.69 9.15 -33.82
N PRO A 573 3.87 9.59 -34.80
CA PRO A 573 3.77 11.01 -35.17
C PRO A 573 3.31 11.89 -34.01
N ALA A 574 3.78 13.13 -33.98
CA ALA A 574 3.37 14.13 -32.97
C ALA A 574 1.84 14.24 -32.83
N GLY A 575 1.35 14.29 -31.60
CA GLY A 575 -0.08 14.37 -31.30
C GLY A 575 -0.83 13.04 -31.39
N THR A 576 -0.12 11.91 -31.55
CA THR A 576 -0.74 10.58 -31.42
C THR A 576 -1.06 10.32 -29.96
N ASP A 577 -2.33 10.08 -29.64
CA ASP A 577 -2.80 9.62 -28.33
C ASP A 577 -2.69 8.11 -28.24
N ILE A 578 -2.04 7.61 -27.20
CA ILE A 578 -1.91 6.19 -26.90
C ILE A 578 -2.58 5.93 -25.56
N ARG A 579 -3.65 5.14 -25.56
CA ARG A 579 -4.36 4.76 -24.34
C ARG A 579 -3.85 3.41 -23.86
N ILE A 580 -3.46 3.33 -22.59
CA ILE A 580 -2.95 2.13 -21.93
C ILE A 580 -4.01 1.67 -20.93
N LEU A 581 -4.56 0.47 -21.12
CA LEU A 581 -5.57 -0.13 -20.25
C LEU A 581 -4.94 -1.28 -19.46
N PRO A 582 -4.55 -1.06 -18.19
CA PRO A 582 -4.04 -2.12 -17.34
C PRO A 582 -5.16 -3.08 -16.89
N ALA A 583 -4.85 -4.37 -16.83
CA ALA A 583 -5.73 -5.39 -16.28
C ALA A 583 -4.97 -6.59 -15.70
N GLU A 584 -5.57 -7.28 -14.73
CA GLU A 584 -5.05 -8.52 -14.16
C GLU A 584 -5.32 -9.74 -15.06
N SER A 585 -6.36 -9.67 -15.89
CA SER A 585 -6.82 -10.75 -16.77
C SER A 585 -7.27 -10.24 -18.14
N LEU A 586 -7.39 -11.16 -19.10
CA LEU A 586 -7.94 -10.90 -20.43
C LEU A 586 -9.33 -11.51 -20.59
N LYS A 587 -10.14 -10.91 -21.45
CA LYS A 587 -11.43 -11.45 -21.89
C LYS A 587 -11.67 -11.05 -23.34
N ASP A 588 -11.99 -12.03 -24.19
CA ASP A 588 -12.34 -11.83 -25.60
C ASP A 588 -11.29 -11.02 -26.39
N GLY A 589 -9.99 -11.25 -26.12
CA GLY A 589 -8.90 -10.54 -26.80
C GLY A 589 -8.70 -9.08 -26.36
N HIS A 590 -9.24 -8.70 -25.18
CA HIS A 590 -9.14 -7.37 -24.56
C HIS A 590 -8.73 -7.44 -23.09
N ALA A 591 -8.24 -6.32 -22.54
CA ALA A 591 -8.05 -6.14 -21.10
C ALA A 591 -9.39 -6.25 -20.37
N PHE A 592 -9.50 -7.16 -19.39
CA PHE A 592 -10.76 -7.37 -18.67
C PHE A 592 -10.86 -6.47 -17.44
N GLN A 593 -11.48 -5.31 -17.61
CA GLN A 593 -11.74 -4.35 -16.53
C GLN A 593 -13.20 -4.42 -16.05
N SER A 594 -13.48 -5.13 -14.96
CA SER A 594 -14.75 -5.05 -14.23
C SER A 594 -14.62 -4.19 -12.98
N ILE A 595 -15.74 -3.67 -12.44
CA ILE A 595 -15.76 -2.92 -11.16
C ILE A 595 -15.15 -3.74 -10.01
N SER A 596 -15.37 -5.05 -10.01
CA SER A 596 -14.93 -5.96 -8.95
C SER A 596 -13.54 -6.58 -9.20
N ASN A 597 -13.00 -6.50 -10.41
CA ASN A 597 -11.66 -6.97 -10.74
C ASN A 597 -10.62 -5.87 -10.47
N VAL A 598 -10.49 -4.93 -11.41
CA VAL A 598 -9.53 -3.83 -11.32
C VAL A 598 -10.16 -2.45 -11.13
N GLY A 599 -11.48 -2.36 -11.25
CA GLY A 599 -12.18 -1.08 -11.30
C GLY A 599 -12.27 -0.53 -12.73
N GLY A 600 -13.24 -0.99 -13.51
CA GLY A 600 -13.38 -0.59 -14.91
C GLY A 600 -14.47 0.47 -15.17
N PRO A 601 -14.31 1.35 -16.17
CA PRO A 601 -13.12 1.50 -17.03
C PRO A 601 -12.04 2.40 -16.37
N LEU A 602 -10.76 2.07 -16.54
CA LEU A 602 -9.61 2.91 -16.14
C LEU A 602 -8.51 2.87 -17.23
N TRP A 603 -7.72 3.95 -17.33
CA TRP A 603 -6.64 4.02 -18.30
C TRP A 603 -5.65 5.15 -18.04
N ASP A 604 -4.45 5.00 -18.59
CA ASP A 604 -3.49 6.07 -18.77
C ASP A 604 -3.49 6.54 -20.24
N THR A 605 -3.17 7.81 -20.49
CA THR A 605 -3.03 8.36 -21.85
C THR A 605 -1.69 9.06 -22.03
N TYR A 606 -0.96 8.73 -23.10
CA TYR A 606 0.25 9.45 -23.51
C TYR A 606 0.07 10.06 -24.91
N THR A 607 0.18 11.39 -25.02
CA THR A 607 0.19 12.10 -26.30
C THR A 607 1.63 12.42 -26.70
N THR A 608 2.07 11.85 -27.82
CA THR A 608 3.46 11.96 -28.31
C THR A 608 3.85 13.35 -28.81
N ARG A 609 5.12 13.71 -28.69
CA ARG A 609 5.72 14.91 -29.28
C ARG A 609 6.24 14.68 -30.70
N GLY A 610 6.56 13.45 -31.06
CA GLY A 610 6.88 13.00 -32.43
C GLY A 610 8.34 13.20 -32.86
N ASP A 611 9.28 13.33 -31.92
CA ASP A 611 10.71 13.58 -32.21
C ASP A 611 11.63 12.36 -32.04
N GLY A 612 11.07 11.14 -32.04
CA GLY A 612 11.82 9.90 -32.03
C GLY A 612 11.17 8.81 -31.19
N ALA A 613 11.99 8.05 -30.45
CA ALA A 613 11.51 7.14 -29.42
C ALA A 613 11.32 7.92 -28.11
N GLU A 614 10.11 7.90 -27.59
CA GLU A 614 9.70 8.58 -26.37
C GLU A 614 9.38 7.52 -25.30
N THR A 615 9.83 7.73 -24.05
CA THR A 615 9.56 6.80 -22.93
C THR A 615 8.76 7.50 -21.86
N TRP A 616 7.68 6.86 -21.42
CA TRP A 616 6.76 7.44 -20.45
C TRP A 616 6.16 6.38 -19.53
N HIS A 617 5.92 6.77 -18.29
CA HIS A 617 5.12 6.08 -17.28
C HIS A 617 4.39 7.12 -16.42
N PRO A 618 3.24 6.77 -15.80
CA PRO A 618 2.58 7.66 -14.83
C PRO A 618 3.48 7.88 -13.60
N LYS A 619 3.21 8.94 -12.83
CA LYS A 619 3.96 9.29 -11.61
C LYS A 619 3.08 9.36 -10.36
N PHE A 620 1.79 9.69 -10.50
CA PHE A 620 0.97 10.16 -9.38
C PHE A 620 -0.16 9.20 -8.97
N SER A 621 -0.22 8.02 -9.60
CA SER A 621 -1.11 6.90 -9.28
C SER A 621 -0.37 5.59 -9.58
N TYR A 622 -0.95 4.43 -9.28
CA TYR A 622 -0.39 3.12 -9.64
C TYR A 622 -1.51 2.14 -9.98
N HIS A 623 -1.21 1.00 -10.59
CA HIS A 623 -2.22 0.02 -11.04
C HIS A 623 -1.86 -1.40 -10.60
N GLY A 624 -2.87 -2.25 -10.37
CA GLY A 624 -2.71 -3.71 -10.32
C GLY A 624 -2.91 -4.32 -11.71
N PHE A 625 -1.88 -4.96 -12.28
CA PHE A 625 -1.96 -5.51 -13.64
C PHE A 625 -0.93 -6.59 -13.95
N ARG A 626 -1.29 -7.45 -14.91
CA ARG A 626 -0.38 -8.35 -15.66
C ARG A 626 -0.37 -8.01 -17.15
N TYR A 627 -1.50 -7.51 -17.66
CA TYR A 627 -1.69 -7.23 -19.07
C TYR A 627 -1.87 -5.74 -19.30
N LEU A 628 -1.31 -5.25 -20.40
CA LEU A 628 -1.48 -3.89 -20.89
C LEU A 628 -2.07 -3.93 -22.29
N GLU A 629 -3.30 -3.46 -22.45
CA GLU A 629 -3.89 -3.23 -23.77
C GLU A 629 -3.61 -1.79 -24.22
N LEU A 630 -2.94 -1.64 -25.35
CA LEU A 630 -2.64 -0.36 -25.97
C LEU A 630 -3.58 -0.13 -27.15
N LYS A 631 -4.24 1.03 -27.15
CA LYS A 631 -5.07 1.52 -28.27
C LYS A 631 -4.52 2.83 -28.81
N GLY A 632 -4.80 3.13 -30.08
CA GLY A 632 -4.46 4.42 -30.71
C GLY A 632 -3.11 4.46 -31.42
N LEU A 633 -2.38 3.35 -31.44
CA LEU A 633 -1.13 3.22 -32.18
C LEU A 633 -1.41 3.18 -33.70
N PRO A 634 -0.85 4.09 -34.51
CA PRO A 634 -1.02 4.06 -35.96
C PRO A 634 -0.23 2.91 -36.58
N GLU A 635 -0.61 2.51 -37.80
CA GLU A 635 0.10 1.50 -38.57
C GLU A 635 1.59 1.88 -38.72
N GLY A 636 2.49 0.94 -38.44
CA GLY A 636 3.94 1.15 -38.50
C GLY A 636 4.56 1.77 -37.25
N ALA A 637 3.78 2.18 -36.23
CA ALA A 637 4.33 2.61 -34.95
C ALA A 637 5.00 1.45 -34.20
N SER A 638 6.20 1.70 -33.68
CA SER A 638 6.89 0.75 -32.79
C SER A 638 6.59 1.09 -31.33
N VAL A 639 6.28 0.08 -30.54
CA VAL A 639 6.13 0.21 -29.09
C VAL A 639 6.75 -1.00 -28.39
N THR A 640 7.40 -0.76 -27.25
CA THR A 640 7.74 -1.78 -26.26
C THR A 640 7.17 -1.37 -24.93
N VAL A 641 6.79 -2.33 -24.10
CA VAL A 641 6.25 -2.05 -22.76
C VAL A 641 7.09 -2.70 -21.67
N ARG A 642 7.12 -2.07 -20.51
CA ARG A 642 7.68 -2.61 -19.27
C ARG A 642 6.69 -2.42 -18.13
N GLY A 643 6.73 -3.30 -17.13
CA GLY A 643 6.02 -3.14 -15.87
C GLY A 643 7.01 -2.82 -14.76
N LYS A 644 6.89 -1.64 -14.15
CA LYS A 644 7.69 -1.27 -12.97
C LYS A 644 6.96 -1.78 -11.73
N VAL A 645 7.58 -2.68 -10.98
CA VAL A 645 7.03 -3.25 -9.74
C VAL A 645 7.29 -2.25 -8.62
N LEU A 646 6.23 -1.80 -7.98
CA LEU A 646 6.28 -0.87 -6.86
C LEU A 646 5.83 -1.59 -5.59
N HIS A 647 6.54 -1.34 -4.50
CA HIS A 647 6.07 -1.57 -3.14
C HIS A 647 7.01 -0.89 -2.15
N THR A 648 6.62 -0.87 -0.88
CA THR A 648 7.49 -0.43 0.20
C THR A 648 8.71 -1.34 0.28
N ASP A 649 9.91 -0.76 0.35
CA ASP A 649 11.18 -1.48 0.32
C ASP A 649 11.53 -2.16 1.66
N ASN A 650 10.56 -2.89 2.23
CA ASN A 650 10.78 -3.75 3.37
C ASN A 650 11.74 -4.88 2.98
N VAL A 651 12.79 -5.08 3.77
CA VAL A 651 13.77 -6.15 3.54
C VAL A 651 13.09 -7.51 3.75
N SER A 652 13.44 -8.50 2.92
CA SER A 652 13.03 -9.90 3.15
C SER A 652 13.47 -10.35 4.55
N ALA A 653 12.53 -10.85 5.35
CA ALA A 653 12.81 -11.40 6.68
C ALA A 653 12.91 -12.92 6.65
N GLY A 654 12.32 -13.59 5.67
CA GLY A 654 12.41 -15.04 5.54
C GLY A 654 12.27 -15.53 4.11
N ASP A 655 12.67 -16.78 3.94
CA ASP A 655 12.67 -17.52 2.69
C ASP A 655 12.17 -18.94 2.95
N PHE A 656 11.53 -19.55 1.95
CA PHE A 656 11.04 -20.91 2.04
C PHE A 656 11.15 -21.65 0.70
N THR A 657 11.50 -22.94 0.76
CA THR A 657 11.46 -23.86 -0.38
C THR A 657 11.24 -25.30 0.07
N SER A 658 10.61 -26.10 -0.78
CA SER A 658 10.34 -27.52 -0.54
C SER A 658 10.55 -28.39 -1.78
N SER A 659 10.51 -29.71 -1.59
CA SER A 659 10.51 -30.69 -2.67
C SER A 659 9.24 -30.64 -3.54
N ASN A 660 8.15 -30.03 -3.07
CA ASN A 660 6.88 -29.95 -3.79
C ASN A 660 6.72 -28.58 -4.48
N GLN A 661 6.71 -28.59 -5.82
CA GLN A 661 6.62 -27.35 -6.61
C GLN A 661 5.28 -26.64 -6.47
N LEU A 662 4.20 -27.35 -6.15
CA LEU A 662 2.90 -26.74 -5.90
C LEU A 662 2.93 -25.89 -4.63
N VAL A 663 3.49 -26.44 -3.55
CA VAL A 663 3.69 -25.74 -2.28
C VAL A 663 4.57 -24.50 -2.47
N ASN A 664 5.67 -24.62 -3.23
CA ASN A 664 6.51 -23.46 -3.58
C ASN A 664 5.75 -22.41 -4.41
N GLY A 665 4.85 -22.87 -5.30
CA GLY A 665 3.98 -22.00 -6.09
C GLY A 665 2.98 -21.23 -5.22
N ILE A 666 2.39 -21.88 -4.21
CA ILE A 666 1.47 -21.26 -3.26
C ILE A 666 2.19 -20.17 -2.48
N HIS A 667 3.37 -20.47 -1.92
CA HIS A 667 4.21 -19.47 -1.26
C HIS A 667 4.50 -18.28 -2.18
N SER A 668 4.86 -18.55 -3.44
CA SER A 668 5.18 -17.50 -4.41
C SER A 668 4.00 -16.58 -4.74
N ILE A 669 2.77 -17.09 -4.88
CA ILE A 669 1.61 -16.25 -5.19
C ILE A 669 1.15 -15.42 -3.98
N ILE A 670 1.27 -15.96 -2.76
CA ILE A 670 0.96 -15.24 -1.52
C ILE A 670 1.98 -14.12 -1.30
N ARG A 671 3.27 -14.43 -1.41
CA ARG A 671 4.34 -13.45 -1.24
C ARG A 671 4.22 -12.27 -2.19
N ARG A 672 3.90 -12.52 -3.47
CA ARG A 672 3.68 -11.45 -4.46
C ARG A 672 2.42 -10.65 -4.20
N ALA A 673 1.38 -11.27 -3.63
CA ALA A 673 0.18 -10.55 -3.22
C ALA A 673 0.47 -9.60 -2.04
N VAL A 674 1.32 -10.03 -1.10
CA VAL A 674 1.83 -9.14 -0.03
C VAL A 674 2.63 -7.98 -0.61
N GLU A 675 3.60 -8.26 -1.50
CA GLU A 675 4.38 -7.22 -2.20
C GLU A 675 3.47 -6.17 -2.85
N GLY A 676 2.51 -6.62 -3.67
CA GLY A 676 1.60 -5.72 -4.39
C GLY A 676 0.77 -4.81 -3.48
N ASN A 677 0.56 -5.20 -2.23
CA ASN A 677 -0.29 -4.49 -1.28
C ASN A 677 0.46 -3.67 -0.20
N MET A 678 1.80 -3.66 -0.21
CA MET A 678 2.60 -2.80 0.67
C MET A 678 2.78 -1.39 0.07
N MET A 679 1.70 -0.60 0.03
CA MET A 679 1.65 0.72 -0.61
C MET A 679 1.48 1.86 0.41
N SER A 680 2.44 2.00 1.33
CA SER A 680 2.45 2.88 2.51
C SER A 680 1.37 2.58 3.58
N VAL A 681 0.28 1.92 3.19
CA VAL A 681 -0.63 1.14 4.02
C VAL A 681 -0.61 -0.31 3.53
N LEU A 682 -1.23 -1.25 4.24
CA LEU A 682 -1.49 -2.59 3.70
C LEU A 682 -2.85 -2.58 3.01
N THR A 683 -2.87 -2.49 1.68
CA THR A 683 -4.11 -2.44 0.92
C THR A 683 -4.78 -3.81 0.82
N ASP A 684 -6.09 -3.87 0.66
CA ASP A 684 -6.80 -5.11 0.29
C ASP A 684 -6.37 -5.62 -1.10
N CYS A 685 -6.42 -4.73 -2.08
CA CYS A 685 -5.96 -4.98 -3.43
C CYS A 685 -5.28 -3.74 -4.01
N PRO A 686 -4.31 -3.91 -4.93
CA PRO A 686 -3.62 -2.79 -5.57
C PRO A 686 -4.39 -2.20 -6.75
N SER A 687 -5.54 -2.78 -7.11
CA SER A 687 -6.26 -2.48 -8.33
C SER A 687 -7.46 -1.57 -8.07
N ARG A 688 -8.57 -2.10 -7.53
CA ARG A 688 -9.86 -1.38 -7.49
C ARG A 688 -10.04 -0.50 -6.23
N GLU A 689 -9.76 -0.99 -5.02
CA GLU A 689 -10.11 -0.26 -3.77
C GLU A 689 -8.94 0.49 -3.16
N LYS A 690 -7.78 -0.17 -3.06
CA LYS A 690 -6.54 0.40 -2.51
C LYS A 690 -6.73 0.97 -1.11
N LEU A 691 -7.52 0.30 -0.26
CA LEU A 691 -7.85 0.77 1.08
C LEU A 691 -7.11 -0.06 2.14
N GLY A 692 -6.69 0.60 3.22
CA GLY A 692 -6.02 -0.05 4.36
C GLY A 692 -6.99 -0.82 5.25
N TRP A 693 -7.55 -1.92 4.74
CA TRP A 693 -8.44 -2.81 5.50
C TRP A 693 -7.67 -3.52 6.63
N LEU A 694 -8.13 -3.35 7.87
CA LEU A 694 -7.33 -3.61 9.07
C LEU A 694 -7.25 -5.07 9.55
N GLU A 695 -8.25 -5.90 9.23
CA GLU A 695 -8.33 -7.32 9.58
C GLU A 695 -7.08 -8.08 9.13
N GLN A 696 -6.58 -7.78 7.94
CA GLN A 696 -5.43 -8.45 7.35
C GLN A 696 -4.15 -8.20 8.16
N ASN A 697 -4.03 -7.03 8.80
CA ASN A 697 -2.85 -6.67 9.60
C ASN A 697 -2.63 -7.62 10.78
N GLN A 698 -3.71 -8.16 11.36
CA GLN A 698 -3.65 -9.05 12.51
C GLN A 698 -3.87 -10.52 12.16
N LEU A 699 -4.75 -10.82 11.19
CA LEU A 699 -5.02 -12.20 10.74
C LEU A 699 -3.82 -12.80 10.01
N LEU A 700 -3.14 -11.98 9.19
CA LEU A 700 -2.01 -12.39 8.36
C LEU A 700 -0.67 -11.89 8.94
N PHE A 701 -0.65 -11.42 10.20
CA PHE A 701 0.58 -10.96 10.84
C PHE A 701 1.73 -11.98 10.71
N PRO A 702 1.54 -13.29 11.01
CA PRO A 702 2.63 -14.26 10.86
C PRO A 702 3.11 -14.42 9.41
N THR A 703 2.19 -14.42 8.43
CA THR A 703 2.52 -14.43 7.00
C THR A 703 3.35 -13.20 6.61
N LEU A 704 2.94 -12.01 7.07
CA LEU A 704 3.61 -10.75 6.76
C LEU A 704 5.02 -10.71 7.37
N THR A 705 5.17 -11.04 8.66
CA THR A 705 6.47 -11.03 9.34
C THR A 705 7.38 -12.17 8.89
N GLY A 706 6.84 -13.35 8.58
CA GLY A 706 7.61 -14.47 8.07
C GLY A 706 8.28 -14.18 6.72
N ASN A 707 7.69 -13.29 5.91
CA ASN A 707 8.26 -12.89 4.62
C ASN A 707 9.09 -11.61 4.67
N TYR A 708 8.66 -10.61 5.44
CA TYR A 708 9.21 -9.25 5.41
C TYR A 708 9.48 -8.68 6.80
N ASP A 709 10.45 -7.78 6.89
CA ASP A 709 10.76 -7.03 8.10
C ASP A 709 9.71 -5.92 8.29
N MET A 710 8.69 -6.20 9.11
CA MET A 710 7.50 -5.35 9.23
C MET A 710 7.49 -4.47 10.48
N GLU A 711 8.54 -4.50 11.31
CA GLU A 711 8.52 -3.87 12.64
C GLU A 711 8.23 -2.36 12.58
N ALA A 712 8.98 -1.61 11.76
CA ALA A 712 8.73 -0.18 11.55
C ALA A 712 7.36 0.09 10.91
N TYR A 713 6.96 -0.76 9.95
CA TYR A 713 5.74 -0.60 9.18
C TYR A 713 4.49 -0.76 10.06
N PHE A 714 4.43 -1.81 10.87
CA PHE A 714 3.30 -2.02 11.78
C PHE A 714 3.21 -0.97 12.88
N ARG A 715 4.33 -0.43 13.38
CA ARG A 715 4.31 0.71 14.30
C ARG A 715 3.65 1.94 13.66
N LYS A 716 3.97 2.22 12.39
CA LYS A 716 3.31 3.26 11.60
C LYS A 716 1.81 3.00 11.45
N LEU A 717 1.41 1.77 11.11
CA LEU A 717 0.00 1.42 10.97
C LEU A 717 -0.79 1.56 12.28
N VAL A 718 -0.21 1.18 13.42
CA VAL A 718 -0.84 1.37 14.74
C VAL A 718 -1.02 2.86 15.06
N ARG A 719 -0.03 3.70 14.73
CA ARG A 719 -0.16 5.15 14.87
C ARG A 719 -1.28 5.70 13.99
N ASP A 720 -1.37 5.26 12.74
CA ASP A 720 -2.45 5.70 11.85
C ASP A 720 -3.83 5.26 12.38
N MET A 721 -3.94 4.07 12.98
CA MET A 721 -5.18 3.62 13.63
C MET A 721 -5.55 4.53 14.80
N SER A 722 -4.55 4.96 15.58
CA SER A 722 -4.74 5.94 16.65
C SER A 722 -5.17 7.31 16.10
N ASP A 723 -4.53 7.79 15.03
CA ASP A 723 -4.89 9.06 14.40
C ASP A 723 -6.35 9.02 13.87
N ALA A 724 -6.82 7.85 13.40
CA ALA A 724 -8.18 7.64 12.89
C ALA A 724 -9.23 7.31 13.97
N GLN A 725 -8.85 7.20 15.25
CA GLN A 725 -9.78 6.85 16.33
C GLN A 725 -10.80 7.98 16.54
N THR A 726 -12.09 7.66 16.53
CA THR A 726 -13.14 8.66 16.75
C THR A 726 -13.26 9.05 18.23
N GLU A 727 -13.93 10.17 18.52
CA GLU A 727 -14.19 10.61 19.89
C GLU A 727 -14.96 9.58 20.73
N GLU A 728 -15.79 8.73 20.09
CA GLU A 728 -16.52 7.64 20.75
C GLU A 728 -15.67 6.37 20.96
N GLY A 729 -14.41 6.38 20.54
CA GLY A 729 -13.46 5.27 20.68
C GLY A 729 -13.43 4.30 19.49
N LEU A 730 -14.22 4.51 18.43
CA LEU A 730 -14.24 3.64 17.25
C LEU A 730 -12.89 3.69 16.52
N ILE A 731 -12.35 2.51 16.19
CA ILE A 731 -11.33 2.34 15.15
C ILE A 731 -12.06 1.90 13.86
N PRO A 732 -12.04 2.71 12.79
CA PRO A 732 -12.68 2.34 11.52
C PRO A 732 -12.06 1.09 10.90
N SER A 733 -12.85 0.34 10.11
CA SER A 733 -12.36 -0.88 9.45
C SER A 733 -11.30 -0.63 8.37
N THR A 734 -11.26 0.58 7.81
CA THR A 734 -10.22 1.05 6.89
C THR A 734 -9.48 2.23 7.48
N VAL A 735 -8.15 2.17 7.52
CA VAL A 735 -7.30 3.26 8.01
C VAL A 735 -6.22 3.57 6.98
N PRO A 736 -6.05 4.84 6.57
CA PRO A 736 -6.89 6.01 6.91
C PRO A 736 -8.35 5.91 6.43
N GLU A 737 -9.28 6.52 7.16
CA GLU A 737 -10.71 6.54 6.80
C GLU A 737 -11.01 7.68 5.80
N TYR A 738 -10.67 7.48 4.52
CA TYR A 738 -10.93 8.49 3.48
C TYR A 738 -12.41 8.61 3.09
N THR A 739 -13.23 7.61 3.41
CA THR A 739 -14.67 7.65 3.28
C THR A 739 -15.32 6.93 4.46
N ASN A 740 -16.55 7.32 4.78
CA ASN A 740 -17.38 6.58 5.71
C ASN A 740 -18.13 5.46 4.99
N LEU A 741 -17.76 4.20 5.22
CA LEU A 741 -18.47 3.01 4.72
C LEU A 741 -19.47 2.52 5.78
N PRO A 742 -20.77 2.85 5.71
CA PRO A 742 -21.68 2.68 6.85
C PRO A 742 -21.93 1.22 7.24
N GLY A 743 -22.33 1.01 8.50
CA GLY A 743 -22.68 -0.32 9.04
C GLY A 743 -21.45 -1.18 9.31
N GLY A 744 -21.58 -2.50 9.16
CA GLY A 744 -20.50 -3.46 9.45
C GLY A 744 -19.20 -3.19 8.68
N TYR A 745 -19.27 -2.57 7.50
CA TYR A 745 -18.09 -2.16 6.74
C TYR A 745 -17.25 -1.07 7.44
N ARG A 746 -17.81 -0.35 8.43
CA ARG A 746 -17.08 0.67 9.20
C ARG A 746 -16.49 0.16 10.49
N ASN A 747 -17.19 -0.75 11.17
CA ASN A 747 -17.04 -0.93 12.62
C ASN A 747 -17.25 -2.38 13.05
N ASP A 748 -16.65 -3.30 12.30
CA ASP A 748 -16.52 -4.72 12.66
C ASP A 748 -15.33 -4.91 13.63
N ALA A 749 -15.53 -5.75 14.65
CA ALA A 749 -14.52 -6.03 15.67
C ALA A 749 -13.28 -6.75 15.13
N ASN A 750 -13.40 -7.55 14.07
CA ASN A 750 -12.27 -8.26 13.46
C ASN A 750 -11.33 -7.33 12.67
N TRP A 751 -11.86 -6.21 12.19
CA TRP A 751 -11.10 -5.16 11.51
C TRP A 751 -10.50 -4.19 12.52
N GLY A 752 -11.33 -3.43 13.24
CA GLY A 752 -10.86 -2.44 14.21
C GLY A 752 -10.06 -3.05 15.36
N GLY A 753 -10.25 -4.34 15.66
CA GLY A 753 -9.49 -5.10 16.65
C GLY A 753 -8.00 -5.18 16.38
N ALA A 754 -7.56 -4.89 15.15
CA ALA A 754 -6.15 -4.76 14.81
C ALA A 754 -5.41 -3.75 15.72
N PHE A 755 -6.10 -2.70 16.20
CA PHE A 755 -5.50 -1.71 17.09
C PHE A 755 -5.07 -2.26 18.46
N VAL A 756 -5.60 -3.42 18.86
CA VAL A 756 -5.17 -4.16 20.07
C VAL A 756 -4.27 -5.33 19.72
N LEU A 757 -4.61 -6.06 18.66
CA LEU A 757 -3.95 -7.31 18.30
C LEU A 757 -2.57 -7.11 17.66
N VAL A 758 -2.41 -6.12 16.77
CA VAL A 758 -1.12 -5.82 16.13
C VAL A 758 -0.07 -5.41 17.16
N PRO A 759 -0.34 -4.50 18.13
CA PRO A 759 0.59 -4.20 19.21
C PRO A 759 0.98 -5.42 20.05
N TRP A 760 0.04 -6.30 20.37
CA TRP A 760 0.33 -7.56 21.08
C TRP A 760 1.27 -8.45 20.26
N GLN A 761 1.01 -8.60 18.96
CA GLN A 761 1.83 -9.40 18.05
C GLN A 761 3.23 -8.78 17.81
N LEU A 762 3.33 -7.45 17.75
CA LEU A 762 4.61 -6.73 17.74
C LEU A 762 5.44 -7.03 19.00
N TYR A 763 4.81 -7.03 20.17
CA TYR A 763 5.47 -7.37 21.43
C TYR A 763 5.97 -8.82 21.43
N THR A 764 5.15 -9.79 21.06
CA THR A 764 5.55 -11.21 21.10
C THR A 764 6.59 -11.56 20.04
N THR A 765 6.54 -10.92 18.86
CA THR A 765 7.40 -11.20 17.70
C THR A 765 8.73 -10.45 17.73
N TYR A 766 8.73 -9.20 18.19
CA TYR A 766 9.91 -8.32 18.19
C TYR A 766 10.34 -7.83 19.58
N GLY A 767 9.50 -8.05 20.59
CA GLY A 767 9.71 -7.51 21.94
C GLY A 767 9.25 -6.07 22.11
N ASP A 768 8.55 -5.47 21.13
CA ASP A 768 8.11 -4.06 21.16
C ASP A 768 7.09 -3.78 22.27
N ARG A 769 7.58 -3.35 23.43
CA ARG A 769 6.77 -2.96 24.59
C ARG A 769 6.32 -1.50 24.52
N ASP A 770 7.00 -0.69 23.71
CA ASP A 770 6.77 0.75 23.66
C ASP A 770 5.46 1.05 22.94
N THR A 771 5.14 0.31 21.88
CA THR A 771 3.83 0.40 21.20
C THR A 771 2.68 0.02 22.15
N LEU A 772 2.85 -1.04 22.94
CA LEU A 772 1.86 -1.40 23.98
C LEU A 772 1.66 -0.25 24.96
N THR A 773 2.75 0.28 25.51
CA THR A 773 2.71 1.32 26.54
C THR A 773 2.07 2.61 26.02
N THR A 774 2.40 2.99 24.78
CA THR A 774 1.94 4.24 24.16
C THR A 774 0.43 4.24 23.93
N TYR A 775 -0.11 3.15 23.38
CA TYR A 775 -1.50 3.11 22.92
C TYR A 775 -2.47 2.41 23.89
N TYR A 776 -1.99 1.82 24.99
CA TYR A 776 -2.84 1.13 25.97
C TYR A 776 -4.07 1.94 26.43
N PRO A 777 -3.98 3.27 26.71
CA PRO A 777 -5.17 4.06 27.07
C PRO A 777 -6.26 4.03 25.98
N GLN A 778 -5.88 4.26 24.72
CA GLN A 778 -6.80 4.29 23.57
C GLN A 778 -7.36 2.92 23.22
N MET A 779 -6.59 1.84 23.44
CA MET A 779 -7.09 0.47 23.29
C MET A 779 -8.28 0.20 24.22
N LYS A 780 -8.27 0.74 25.44
CA LYS A 780 -9.38 0.61 26.39
C LYS A 780 -10.62 1.36 25.91
N GLU A 781 -10.45 2.51 25.28
CA GLU A 781 -11.56 3.28 24.68
C GLU A 781 -12.21 2.51 23.52
N TYR A 782 -11.41 1.83 22.70
CA TYR A 782 -11.94 0.95 21.65
C TYR A 782 -12.73 -0.24 22.20
N VAL A 783 -12.24 -0.88 23.28
CA VAL A 783 -13.01 -1.93 23.95
C VAL A 783 -14.32 -1.38 24.52
N ALA A 784 -14.30 -0.20 25.15
CA ALA A 784 -15.50 0.45 25.64
C ALA A 784 -16.51 0.77 24.51
N PHE A 785 -16.04 1.12 23.32
CA PHE A 785 -16.89 1.29 22.13
C PHE A 785 -17.57 -0.03 21.73
N LEU A 786 -16.82 -1.13 21.64
CA LEU A 786 -17.37 -2.44 21.26
C LEU A 786 -18.43 -2.93 22.26
N GLU A 787 -18.21 -2.70 23.55
CA GLU A 787 -19.11 -3.13 24.63
C GLU A 787 -20.51 -2.56 24.51
N GLN A 788 -20.70 -1.41 23.85
CA GLN A 788 -22.01 -0.83 23.59
C GLN A 788 -22.90 -1.72 22.72
N LYS A 789 -22.30 -2.63 21.96
CA LYS A 789 -22.99 -3.57 21.05
C LYS A 789 -23.03 -5.01 21.59
N VAL A 790 -22.32 -5.31 22.68
CA VAL A 790 -22.25 -6.66 23.26
C VAL A 790 -23.46 -6.88 24.18
N GLN A 791 -24.17 -7.99 23.98
CA GLN A 791 -25.31 -8.39 24.82
C GLN A 791 -25.12 -9.82 25.32
N GLY A 792 -25.07 -9.99 26.65
CA GLY A 792 -24.91 -11.31 27.28
C GLY A 792 -23.65 -12.05 26.83
N GLY A 793 -22.54 -11.34 26.60
CA GLY A 793 -21.28 -11.91 26.10
C GLY A 793 -21.19 -12.08 24.58
N ILE A 794 -22.26 -11.79 23.83
CA ILE A 794 -22.32 -12.00 22.37
C ILE A 794 -22.30 -10.66 21.63
N LEU A 795 -21.44 -10.56 20.61
CA LEU A 795 -21.44 -9.49 19.61
C LEU A 795 -22.07 -10.01 18.30
N ASP A 796 -23.39 -9.87 18.16
CA ASP A 796 -24.12 -10.23 16.93
C ASP A 796 -24.13 -9.06 15.93
N TYR A 797 -22.95 -8.69 15.47
CA TYR A 797 -22.72 -7.55 14.59
C TYR A 797 -21.45 -7.77 13.75
N GLY A 798 -21.43 -7.27 12.51
CA GLY A 798 -20.26 -7.37 11.63
C GLY A 798 -20.57 -7.86 10.21
N LEU A 799 -19.50 -8.14 9.46
CA LEU A 799 -19.49 -8.66 8.09
C LEU A 799 -19.59 -10.19 8.03
N GLY A 800 -19.32 -10.89 9.14
CA GLY A 800 -19.28 -12.35 9.20
C GLY A 800 -17.92 -12.91 8.77
N ASP A 801 -17.88 -14.17 8.38
CA ASP A 801 -16.67 -14.81 7.85
C ASP A 801 -16.50 -14.47 6.37
N TRP A 802 -15.86 -13.33 6.10
CA TRP A 802 -15.84 -12.73 4.77
C TRP A 802 -15.27 -13.68 3.70
N PHE A 803 -15.91 -13.66 2.53
CA PHE A 803 -15.69 -14.58 1.41
C PHE A 803 -15.90 -16.08 1.71
N THR A 804 -16.62 -16.44 2.77
CA THR A 804 -17.00 -17.84 3.01
C THR A 804 -17.97 -18.36 1.93
N PRO A 805 -17.76 -19.58 1.39
CA PRO A 805 -18.76 -20.27 0.58
C PRO A 805 -19.98 -20.73 1.40
N ASP A 806 -19.83 -20.87 2.73
CA ASP A 806 -20.90 -21.33 3.63
C ASP A 806 -21.95 -20.24 3.87
N ARG A 807 -23.14 -20.42 3.29
CA ARG A 807 -24.27 -19.49 3.44
C ARG A 807 -25.02 -19.62 4.75
N THR A 808 -24.66 -20.59 5.59
CA THR A 808 -25.29 -20.85 6.90
C THR A 808 -24.45 -20.35 8.08
N PHE A 809 -23.24 -19.84 7.82
CA PHE A 809 -22.34 -19.34 8.86
C PHE A 809 -23.01 -18.31 9.78
N PRO A 810 -23.06 -18.53 11.11
CA PRO A 810 -23.70 -17.59 12.03
C PRO A 810 -22.83 -16.35 12.25
N ARG A 811 -23.29 -15.18 11.77
CA ARG A 811 -22.58 -13.89 11.95
C ARG A 811 -22.13 -13.62 13.39
N ALA A 812 -22.94 -13.97 14.37
CA ALA A 812 -22.63 -13.78 15.79
C ALA A 812 -21.37 -14.51 16.24
N VAL A 813 -21.00 -15.63 15.60
CA VAL A 813 -19.77 -16.36 15.90
C VAL A 813 -18.55 -15.54 15.50
N ALA A 814 -18.50 -15.04 14.25
CA ALA A 814 -17.39 -14.19 13.80
C ALA A 814 -17.30 -12.86 14.58
N GLY A 815 -18.44 -12.19 14.82
CA GLY A 815 -18.47 -10.94 15.59
C GLY A 815 -17.97 -11.13 17.02
N THR A 816 -18.45 -12.17 17.72
CA THR A 816 -18.04 -12.45 19.11
C THR A 816 -16.61 -12.96 19.19
N TYR A 817 -16.15 -13.75 18.22
CA TYR A 817 -14.75 -14.17 18.13
C TYR A 817 -13.80 -12.97 17.99
N GLY A 818 -14.14 -12.00 17.14
CA GLY A 818 -13.39 -10.74 17.02
C GLY A 818 -13.31 -9.98 18.35
N TYR A 819 -14.44 -9.81 19.04
CA TYR A 819 -14.47 -9.19 20.37
C TYR A 819 -13.66 -9.97 21.41
N TRP A 820 -13.80 -11.31 21.46
CA TRP A 820 -13.06 -12.18 22.36
C TRP A 820 -11.54 -12.01 22.20
N ARG A 821 -11.03 -12.05 20.95
CA ARG A 821 -9.60 -11.84 20.69
C ARG A 821 -9.12 -10.49 21.21
N VAL A 822 -9.92 -9.44 21.01
CA VAL A 822 -9.57 -8.09 21.48
C VAL A 822 -9.47 -8.04 23.00
N VAL A 823 -10.45 -8.56 23.74
CA VAL A 823 -10.40 -8.52 25.22
C VAL A 823 -9.39 -9.51 25.80
N ASP A 824 -9.18 -10.68 25.18
CA ASP A 824 -8.10 -11.60 25.55
C ASP A 824 -6.73 -10.96 25.33
N GLY A 825 -6.50 -10.35 24.17
CA GLY A 825 -5.27 -9.61 23.87
C GLY A 825 -5.03 -8.47 24.85
N LEU A 826 -6.06 -7.66 25.13
CA LEU A 826 -5.95 -6.56 26.09
C LEU A 826 -5.67 -7.03 27.52
N SER A 827 -6.20 -8.20 27.92
CA SER A 827 -5.87 -8.79 29.22
C SER A 827 -4.38 -9.09 29.35
N ARG A 828 -3.77 -9.69 28.32
CA ARG A 828 -2.35 -10.03 28.29
C ARG A 828 -1.47 -8.78 28.23
N ILE A 829 -1.89 -7.77 27.47
CA ILE A 829 -1.23 -6.45 27.46
C ILE A 829 -1.23 -5.84 28.85
N ALA A 830 -2.38 -5.84 29.53
CA ALA A 830 -2.53 -5.31 30.88
C ALA A 830 -1.57 -6.02 31.87
N GLU A 831 -1.44 -7.36 31.79
CA GLU A 831 -0.47 -8.12 32.58
C GLU A 831 0.97 -7.67 32.33
N VAL A 832 1.38 -7.55 31.06
CA VAL A 832 2.72 -7.10 30.68
C VAL A 832 3.01 -5.70 31.21
N LEU A 833 2.02 -4.80 31.18
CA LEU A 833 2.13 -3.42 31.65
C LEU A 833 1.94 -3.26 33.17
N GLY A 834 1.56 -4.32 33.89
CA GLY A 834 1.39 -4.32 35.35
C GLY A 834 0.01 -3.88 35.84
N ASP A 835 -0.98 -3.76 34.95
CA ASP A 835 -2.38 -3.46 35.27
C ASP A 835 -3.16 -4.76 35.57
N GLN A 836 -2.96 -5.29 36.78
CA GLN A 836 -3.54 -6.58 37.20
C GLN A 836 -5.08 -6.54 37.31
N GLU A 837 -5.65 -5.39 37.67
CA GLU A 837 -7.11 -5.22 37.75
C GLU A 837 -7.72 -5.23 36.34
N GLY A 838 -7.14 -4.46 35.41
CA GLY A 838 -7.54 -4.49 34.00
C GLY A 838 -7.42 -5.88 33.40
N ALA A 839 -6.31 -6.58 33.65
CA ALA A 839 -6.09 -7.95 33.20
C ALA A 839 -7.23 -8.89 33.62
N ALA A 840 -7.60 -8.89 34.89
CA ALA A 840 -8.68 -9.73 35.41
C ALA A 840 -10.04 -9.38 34.81
N VAL A 841 -10.35 -8.08 34.63
CA VAL A 841 -11.59 -7.62 34.01
C VAL A 841 -11.71 -8.08 32.56
N TYR A 842 -10.66 -7.90 31.76
CA TYR A 842 -10.68 -8.27 30.35
C TYR A 842 -10.66 -9.79 30.15
N ARG A 843 -9.97 -10.54 31.02
CA ARG A 843 -10.04 -12.01 31.06
C ARG A 843 -11.47 -12.49 31.30
N ALA A 844 -12.15 -11.95 32.31
CA ALA A 844 -13.52 -12.34 32.62
C ALA A 844 -14.50 -12.04 31.47
N LYS A 845 -14.26 -10.97 30.69
CA LYS A 845 -15.05 -10.68 29.47
C LYS A 845 -14.80 -11.71 28.37
N ALA A 846 -13.54 -12.13 28.17
CA ALA A 846 -13.19 -13.19 27.22
C ALA A 846 -13.90 -14.50 27.59
N ASP A 847 -13.80 -14.91 28.86
CA ASP A 847 -14.40 -16.15 29.37
C ASP A 847 -15.94 -16.12 29.19
N ALA A 848 -16.59 -15.01 29.55
CA ALA A 848 -18.03 -14.83 29.36
C ALA A 848 -18.48 -14.91 27.89
N SER A 849 -17.66 -14.41 26.95
CA SER A 849 -17.94 -14.54 25.52
C SER A 849 -17.84 -15.97 25.02
N ALA A 850 -16.84 -16.73 25.49
CA ALA A 850 -16.70 -18.14 25.15
C ALA A 850 -17.88 -18.95 25.69
N GLU A 851 -18.20 -18.79 26.97
CA GLU A 851 -19.34 -19.46 27.62
C GLU A 851 -20.68 -19.15 26.90
N ALA A 852 -20.92 -17.89 26.57
CA ALA A 852 -22.16 -17.47 25.90
C ALA A 852 -22.29 -18.04 24.48
N LEU A 853 -21.19 -18.10 23.73
CA LEU A 853 -21.17 -18.73 22.41
C LEU A 853 -21.40 -20.24 22.50
N THR A 854 -20.73 -20.92 23.43
CA THR A 854 -20.95 -22.35 23.70
C THR A 854 -22.41 -22.64 24.02
N ALA A 855 -23.01 -21.89 24.94
CA ALA A 855 -24.40 -22.09 25.35
C ALA A 855 -25.40 -21.86 24.21
N ARG A 856 -25.08 -20.99 23.24
CA ARG A 856 -25.99 -20.64 22.13
C ARG A 856 -25.82 -21.54 20.90
N PHE A 857 -24.60 -21.99 20.60
CA PHE A 857 -24.28 -22.57 19.29
C PHE A 857 -23.73 -23.99 19.35
N TYR A 858 -23.37 -24.54 20.51
CA TYR A 858 -23.03 -25.96 20.61
C TYR A 858 -24.29 -26.80 20.72
N ASP A 859 -24.44 -27.76 19.81
CA ASP A 859 -25.55 -28.72 19.84
C ASP A 859 -25.07 -30.05 20.43
N GLN A 860 -25.58 -30.39 21.61
CA GLN A 860 -25.17 -31.59 22.36
C GLN A 860 -25.52 -32.92 21.67
N GLU A 861 -26.62 -32.93 20.90
CA GLU A 861 -27.12 -34.14 20.24
C GLU A 861 -26.22 -34.52 19.06
N SER A 862 -25.99 -33.58 18.15
CA SER A 862 -25.11 -33.74 16.99
C SER A 862 -23.63 -33.66 17.35
N GLY A 863 -23.26 -32.87 18.37
CA GLY A 863 -21.87 -32.61 18.75
C GLY A 863 -21.18 -31.60 17.84
N THR A 864 -21.97 -30.75 17.19
CA THR A 864 -21.50 -29.76 16.23
C THR A 864 -21.64 -28.36 16.80
N PHE A 865 -20.90 -27.41 16.23
CA PHE A 865 -20.99 -26.00 16.63
C PHE A 865 -21.47 -25.14 15.47
N GLY A 866 -22.43 -24.25 15.73
CA GLY A 866 -22.88 -23.25 14.76
C GLY A 866 -23.46 -23.84 13.47
N GLY A 867 -23.98 -25.08 13.52
CA GLY A 867 -24.53 -25.79 12.36
C GLY A 867 -23.54 -26.75 11.66
N GLY A 868 -22.32 -26.93 12.20
CA GLY A 868 -21.36 -27.91 11.69
C GLY A 868 -20.47 -27.44 10.54
N GLY A 869 -20.48 -26.13 10.23
CA GLY A 869 -19.64 -25.56 9.17
C GLY A 869 -18.19 -25.35 9.62
N HIS A 870 -17.24 -25.56 8.70
CA HIS A 870 -15.79 -25.51 8.99
C HIS A 870 -15.37 -24.26 9.76
N GLY A 871 -15.85 -23.09 9.31
CA GLY A 871 -15.47 -21.81 9.91
C GLY A 871 -15.99 -21.65 11.34
N ALA A 872 -17.24 -22.05 11.62
CA ALA A 872 -17.82 -21.90 12.94
C ALA A 872 -17.14 -22.80 13.98
N GLU A 873 -16.83 -24.04 13.59
CA GLU A 873 -16.14 -25.00 14.46
C GLU A 873 -14.66 -24.64 14.68
N ALA A 874 -13.97 -24.18 13.64
CA ALA A 874 -12.60 -23.69 13.76
C ALA A 874 -12.50 -22.51 14.75
N LEU A 875 -13.40 -21.53 14.66
CA LEU A 875 -13.44 -20.40 15.59
C LEU A 875 -13.78 -20.84 17.02
N ALA A 876 -14.72 -21.79 17.19
CA ALA A 876 -15.08 -22.29 18.51
C ALA A 876 -13.92 -23.07 19.18
N LEU A 877 -13.23 -23.92 18.42
CA LEU A 877 -12.09 -24.70 18.89
C LEU A 877 -10.90 -23.80 19.28
N ASP A 878 -10.58 -22.79 18.46
CA ASP A 878 -9.51 -21.83 18.72
C ASP A 878 -9.81 -20.92 19.92
N MET A 879 -11.08 -20.53 20.08
CA MET A 879 -11.54 -19.73 21.21
C MET A 879 -11.64 -20.52 22.51
N GLY A 880 -11.73 -21.85 22.43
CA GLY A 880 -12.09 -22.71 23.55
C GLY A 880 -13.58 -22.65 23.92
N ALA A 881 -14.47 -22.19 23.03
CA ALA A 881 -15.92 -22.23 23.22
C ALA A 881 -16.51 -23.62 22.98
N VAL A 882 -16.08 -24.58 23.77
CA VAL A 882 -16.55 -25.96 23.73
C VAL A 882 -16.89 -26.41 25.15
N PRO A 883 -17.98 -27.17 25.37
CA PRO A 883 -18.26 -27.71 26.69
C PRO A 883 -17.12 -28.62 27.18
N ASP A 884 -16.94 -28.68 28.50
CA ASP A 884 -15.96 -29.56 29.14
C ASP A 884 -16.11 -31.00 28.63
N GLY A 885 -15.01 -31.58 28.15
CA GLY A 885 -14.97 -32.95 27.63
C GLY A 885 -15.39 -33.12 26.16
N GLU A 886 -16.01 -32.13 25.53
CA GLU A 886 -16.52 -32.23 24.15
C GLU A 886 -15.51 -31.79 23.08
N ARG A 887 -14.37 -31.20 23.46
CA ARG A 887 -13.36 -30.68 22.52
C ARG A 887 -12.88 -31.72 21.51
N ALA A 888 -12.60 -32.95 21.95
CA ALA A 888 -12.15 -34.01 21.06
C ALA A 888 -13.22 -34.39 20.03
N ARG A 889 -14.49 -34.49 20.46
CA ARG A 889 -15.62 -34.79 19.58
C ARG A 889 -15.83 -33.71 18.53
N LEU A 890 -15.77 -32.44 18.92
CA LEU A 890 -15.90 -31.32 17.98
C LEU A 890 -14.71 -31.26 17.01
N LEU A 891 -13.48 -31.50 17.49
CA LEU A 891 -12.30 -31.58 16.64
C LEU A 891 -12.39 -32.72 15.62
N ASP A 892 -12.83 -33.90 16.05
CA ASP A 892 -13.03 -35.06 15.17
C ASP A 892 -14.08 -34.77 14.09
N HIS A 893 -15.18 -34.08 14.45
CA HIS A 893 -16.18 -33.64 13.49
C HIS A 893 -15.60 -32.61 12.50
N PHE A 894 -14.90 -31.59 12.99
CA PHE A 894 -14.28 -30.57 12.14
C PHE A 894 -13.32 -31.19 11.12
N VAL A 895 -12.40 -32.05 11.59
CA VAL A 895 -11.47 -32.79 10.71
C VAL A 895 -12.24 -33.66 9.72
N GLY A 896 -13.21 -34.44 10.20
CA GLY A 896 -14.02 -35.32 9.35
C GLY A 896 -14.75 -34.54 8.26
N SER A 897 -15.31 -33.37 8.57
CA SER A 897 -15.98 -32.50 7.60
C SER A 897 -15.05 -32.00 6.50
N VAL A 898 -13.80 -31.66 6.85
CA VAL A 898 -12.77 -31.28 5.86
C VAL A 898 -12.41 -32.47 4.96
N GLU A 899 -12.26 -33.67 5.53
CA GLU A 899 -11.99 -34.89 4.77
C GLU A 899 -13.16 -35.26 3.84
N GLU A 900 -14.40 -35.17 4.32
CA GLU A 900 -15.63 -35.40 3.56
C GLU A 900 -15.79 -34.39 2.41
N ALA A 901 -15.36 -33.14 2.62
CA ALA A 901 -15.28 -32.12 1.59
C ALA A 901 -14.09 -32.32 0.62
N GLY A 902 -13.39 -33.47 0.68
CA GLY A 902 -12.25 -33.75 -0.19
C GLY A 902 -11.06 -32.83 0.08
N HIS A 903 -10.88 -32.37 1.31
CA HIS A 903 -9.86 -31.41 1.74
C HIS A 903 -10.01 -30.02 1.09
N HIS A 904 -11.22 -29.69 0.61
CA HIS A 904 -11.57 -28.31 0.29
C HIS A 904 -11.96 -27.55 1.56
N LEU A 905 -11.47 -26.31 1.69
CA LEU A 905 -11.89 -25.43 2.76
C LEU A 905 -13.20 -24.71 2.39
N VAL A 906 -14.22 -24.86 3.24
CA VAL A 906 -15.52 -24.21 3.11
C VAL A 906 -15.65 -23.16 4.22
N LEU A 907 -14.82 -22.13 4.14
CA LEU A 907 -14.73 -21.07 5.14
C LEU A 907 -14.20 -19.75 4.53
N GLY A 908 -14.29 -18.66 5.29
CA GLY A 908 -13.82 -17.32 4.91
C GLY A 908 -12.50 -16.93 5.58
N GLU A 909 -12.08 -15.68 5.41
CA GLU A 909 -10.79 -15.20 5.91
C GLU A 909 -10.68 -15.12 7.45
N ILE A 910 -11.79 -14.91 8.15
CA ILE A 910 -11.77 -14.69 9.61
C ILE A 910 -11.44 -15.99 10.32
N SER A 911 -12.03 -17.09 9.86
CA SER A 911 -11.84 -18.42 10.43
C SER A 911 -10.62 -19.17 9.88
N LEU A 912 -10.06 -18.73 8.75
CA LEU A 912 -8.94 -19.41 8.10
C LEU A 912 -7.68 -19.55 8.98
N PRO A 913 -7.14 -18.48 9.61
CA PRO A 913 -5.99 -18.65 10.51
C PRO A 913 -6.30 -19.54 11.72
N ALA A 914 -7.53 -19.49 12.24
CA ALA A 914 -7.96 -20.32 13.36
C ALA A 914 -7.99 -21.80 12.96
N ALA A 915 -8.50 -22.13 11.77
CA ALA A 915 -8.50 -23.50 11.25
C ALA A 915 -7.08 -24.09 11.19
N PHE A 916 -6.10 -23.33 10.70
CA PHE A 916 -4.71 -23.80 10.66
C PHE A 916 -4.08 -23.94 12.04
N ARG A 917 -4.33 -23.02 12.97
CA ARG A 917 -3.86 -23.17 14.36
C ARG A 917 -4.45 -24.41 15.02
N VAL A 918 -5.77 -24.61 14.92
CA VAL A 918 -6.47 -25.76 15.52
C VAL A 918 -5.94 -27.09 14.96
N LEU A 919 -5.74 -27.18 13.64
CA LEU A 919 -5.18 -28.38 13.01
C LEU A 919 -3.72 -28.63 13.43
N THR A 920 -2.90 -27.58 13.49
CA THR A 920 -1.49 -27.68 13.91
C THR A 920 -1.39 -28.11 15.37
N GLU A 921 -2.14 -27.47 16.28
CA GLU A 921 -2.19 -27.83 17.71
C GLU A 921 -2.70 -29.26 17.94
N ALA A 922 -3.50 -29.79 17.02
CA ALA A 922 -3.99 -31.16 17.04
C ALA A 922 -3.04 -32.19 16.41
N GLY A 923 -1.84 -31.79 15.96
CA GLY A 923 -0.90 -32.66 15.26
C GLY A 923 -1.38 -33.09 13.87
N ARG A 924 -2.29 -32.33 13.25
CA ARG A 924 -2.91 -32.62 11.94
C ARG A 924 -2.28 -31.85 10.78
N ASP A 925 -0.96 -31.70 10.81
CA ASP A 925 -0.16 -31.19 9.69
C ASP A 925 -0.38 -32.00 8.39
N ASP A 926 -0.78 -33.28 8.52
CA ASP A 926 -1.17 -34.14 7.39
C ASP A 926 -2.41 -33.62 6.63
N ILE A 927 -3.38 -33.04 7.35
CA ILE A 927 -4.57 -32.44 6.74
C ILE A 927 -4.22 -31.12 6.08
N ILE A 928 -3.42 -30.28 6.73
CA ILE A 928 -2.97 -29.01 6.13
C ILE A 928 -2.19 -29.27 4.84
N HIS A 929 -1.33 -30.29 4.81
CA HIS A 929 -0.64 -30.72 3.59
C HIS A 929 -1.61 -31.13 2.48
N LYS A 930 -2.66 -31.91 2.80
CA LYS A 930 -3.67 -32.31 1.81
C LYS A 930 -4.49 -31.12 1.31
N ILE A 931 -4.80 -30.14 2.16
CA ILE A 931 -5.41 -28.87 1.75
C ILE A 931 -4.48 -28.10 0.79
N ALA A 932 -3.20 -27.98 1.16
CA ALA A 932 -2.20 -27.27 0.35
C ALA A 932 -2.00 -27.93 -1.03
N THR A 933 -2.12 -29.25 -1.10
CA THR A 933 -1.91 -30.05 -2.32
C THR A 933 -3.20 -30.39 -3.06
N GLN A 934 -4.35 -29.88 -2.62
CA GLN A 934 -5.61 -29.96 -3.39
C GLN A 934 -5.49 -29.10 -4.66
N THR A 935 -5.89 -29.67 -5.79
CA THR A 935 -5.74 -29.07 -7.14
C THR A 935 -7.06 -28.80 -7.84
N THR A 936 -8.19 -29.33 -7.35
CA THR A 936 -9.52 -28.98 -7.86
C THR A 936 -9.97 -27.64 -7.29
N SER A 937 -10.81 -26.90 -8.05
CA SER A 937 -11.42 -25.67 -7.55
C SER A 937 -12.54 -25.98 -6.55
N PRO A 938 -12.68 -25.20 -5.47
CA PRO A 938 -11.83 -24.08 -5.03
C PRO A 938 -10.61 -24.54 -4.19
N SER A 939 -9.39 -24.09 -4.49
CA SER A 939 -8.18 -24.37 -3.69
C SER A 939 -6.99 -23.48 -4.09
N TYR A 940 -5.97 -23.39 -3.22
CA TYR A 940 -4.70 -22.73 -3.56
C TYR A 940 -4.00 -23.40 -4.75
N GLY A 941 -3.95 -24.74 -4.75
CA GLY A 941 -3.30 -25.48 -5.82
C GLY A 941 -3.98 -25.29 -7.17
N TYR A 942 -5.31 -25.18 -7.18
CA TYR A 942 -6.06 -24.79 -8.39
C TYR A 942 -5.59 -23.44 -8.93
N GLN A 943 -5.46 -22.41 -8.08
CA GLN A 943 -5.02 -21.07 -8.53
C GLN A 943 -3.63 -21.11 -9.18
N VAL A 944 -2.67 -21.80 -8.55
CA VAL A 944 -1.32 -21.97 -9.09
C VAL A 944 -1.36 -22.66 -10.46
N LEU A 945 -2.12 -23.76 -10.58
CA LEU A 945 -2.21 -24.53 -11.83
C LEU A 945 -3.00 -23.81 -12.94
N ASN A 946 -3.92 -22.92 -12.58
CA ASN A 946 -4.63 -22.06 -13.53
C ASN A 946 -3.80 -20.84 -13.98
N GLY A 947 -2.55 -20.71 -13.51
CA GLY A 947 -1.63 -19.66 -13.97
C GLY A 947 -1.78 -18.33 -13.24
N ASN A 948 -2.44 -18.31 -12.08
CA ASN A 948 -2.39 -17.15 -11.20
C ASN A 948 -0.95 -16.93 -10.73
N THR A 949 -0.56 -15.66 -10.66
CA THR A 949 0.81 -15.27 -10.29
C THR A 949 0.87 -14.46 -9.00
N THR A 950 -0.30 -14.15 -8.44
CA THR A 950 -0.61 -13.54 -7.15
C THR A 950 -1.84 -14.26 -6.60
N LEU A 951 -2.01 -14.27 -5.28
CA LEU A 951 -3.21 -14.84 -4.65
C LEU A 951 -4.45 -13.98 -5.00
N GLY A 952 -5.55 -14.62 -5.39
CA GLY A 952 -6.81 -13.93 -5.65
C GLY A 952 -7.67 -13.73 -4.39
N GLU A 953 -8.60 -12.77 -4.45
CA GLU A 953 -9.59 -12.53 -3.39
C GLU A 953 -10.54 -13.74 -3.20
N SER A 954 -10.90 -14.39 -4.31
CA SER A 954 -11.74 -15.58 -4.29
C SER A 954 -10.91 -16.86 -4.18
N TRP A 955 -11.49 -17.88 -3.56
CA TRP A 955 -10.86 -19.19 -3.44
C TRP A 955 -10.49 -19.84 -4.79
N ASP A 956 -11.21 -19.54 -5.86
CA ASP A 956 -10.89 -20.02 -7.22
C ASP A 956 -9.90 -19.11 -7.97
N GLY A 957 -9.61 -17.91 -7.45
CA GLY A 957 -8.73 -16.91 -8.04
C GLY A 957 -9.13 -16.47 -9.45
N GLY A 958 -10.39 -16.70 -9.84
CA GLY A 958 -10.88 -16.51 -11.20
C GLY A 958 -11.00 -15.02 -11.60
N PRO A 959 -11.09 -14.74 -12.92
CA PRO A 959 -11.27 -13.38 -13.40
C PRO A 959 -12.65 -12.82 -13.01
N GLY A 960 -12.71 -11.51 -12.80
CA GLY A 960 -13.96 -10.81 -12.45
C GLY A 960 -14.04 -10.37 -10.98
N GLN A 961 -13.18 -10.93 -10.13
CA GLN A 961 -12.77 -10.40 -8.82
C GLN A 961 -11.28 -10.01 -8.87
N SER A 962 -10.78 -9.38 -7.80
CA SER A 962 -9.35 -9.05 -7.71
C SER A 962 -8.52 -10.33 -7.74
N GLN A 963 -7.49 -10.35 -8.58
CA GLN A 963 -6.52 -11.45 -8.63
C GLN A 963 -5.27 -11.15 -7.80
N ASN A 964 -5.28 -10.11 -6.97
CA ASN A 964 -4.19 -9.72 -6.10
C ASN A 964 -4.71 -9.26 -4.73
N HIS A 965 -4.88 -10.22 -3.83
CA HIS A 965 -5.36 -10.03 -2.47
C HIS A 965 -4.71 -11.08 -1.56
N PHE A 966 -4.18 -10.68 -0.40
CA PHE A 966 -3.44 -11.61 0.47
C PHE A 966 -4.24 -12.10 1.70
N MET A 967 -5.53 -11.77 1.80
CA MET A 967 -6.43 -12.16 2.91
C MET A 967 -6.54 -13.68 3.13
N LEU A 968 -6.47 -14.47 2.05
CA LEU A 968 -6.47 -15.94 2.14
C LEU A 968 -5.06 -16.50 2.35
N GLY A 969 -4.05 -15.67 2.60
CA GLY A 969 -2.63 -16.06 2.64
C GLY A 969 -2.17 -16.74 3.93
N ALA A 970 -3.08 -17.14 4.83
CA ALA A 970 -2.72 -17.62 6.16
C ALA A 970 -1.95 -18.95 6.15
N ILE A 971 -2.09 -19.76 5.09
CA ILE A 971 -1.35 -21.02 4.94
C ILE A 971 0.16 -20.81 4.81
N ASP A 972 0.58 -19.61 4.42
CA ASP A 972 1.99 -19.31 4.22
C ASP A 972 2.79 -19.32 5.52
N SER A 973 2.18 -18.98 6.66
CA SER A 973 2.84 -19.08 7.96
C SER A 973 3.16 -20.54 8.30
N TRP A 974 2.29 -21.48 7.94
CA TRP A 974 2.51 -22.91 8.13
C TRP A 974 3.76 -23.42 7.38
N PHE A 975 4.12 -22.82 6.24
CA PHE A 975 5.34 -23.18 5.52
C PHE A 975 6.60 -22.85 6.33
N THR A 976 6.62 -21.70 7.01
CA THR A 976 7.77 -21.30 7.85
C THR A 976 7.73 -21.98 9.21
N ASP A 977 6.59 -21.91 9.88
CA ASP A 977 6.41 -22.38 11.26
C ASP A 977 6.53 -23.90 11.32
N ARG A 978 5.85 -24.64 10.44
CA ARG A 978 5.74 -26.10 10.52
C ARG A 978 6.56 -26.81 9.47
N VAL A 979 6.42 -26.49 8.18
CA VAL A 979 7.14 -27.24 7.13
C VAL A 979 8.66 -27.03 7.23
N ALA A 980 9.12 -25.77 7.35
CA ALA A 980 10.50 -25.49 7.70
C ALA A 980 10.78 -25.75 9.19
N GLY A 981 9.76 -25.64 10.05
CA GLY A 981 9.86 -25.96 11.47
C GLY A 981 10.54 -24.86 12.27
N ILE A 982 10.27 -23.58 12.00
CA ILE A 982 10.88 -22.45 12.71
C ILE A 982 9.81 -21.70 13.49
N GLU A 983 9.64 -22.05 14.76
CA GLU A 983 8.65 -21.44 15.64
C GLU A 983 9.30 -20.71 16.82
N GLN A 984 8.50 -19.87 17.47
CA GLN A 984 8.82 -19.37 18.80
C GLN A 984 8.30 -20.35 19.86
N ALA A 985 9.13 -20.73 20.84
CA ALA A 985 8.68 -21.58 21.93
C ALA A 985 7.59 -20.88 22.78
N PRO A 986 6.63 -21.62 23.37
CA PRO A 986 5.59 -21.04 24.22
C PRO A 986 6.16 -20.12 25.31
N GLY A 987 5.60 -18.91 25.43
CA GLY A 987 6.03 -17.90 26.40
C GLY A 987 7.35 -17.18 26.09
N SER A 988 8.05 -17.54 25.00
CA SER A 988 9.18 -16.76 24.52
C SER A 988 8.72 -15.42 23.93
N ILE A 989 9.62 -14.44 23.93
CA ILE A 989 9.44 -13.12 23.32
C ILE A 989 10.60 -12.86 22.36
N GLY A 990 10.30 -12.41 21.15
CA GLY A 990 11.31 -12.05 20.16
C GLY A 990 12.12 -13.21 19.60
N TYR A 991 11.62 -14.45 19.67
CA TYR A 991 12.33 -15.69 19.34
C TYR A 991 13.61 -15.90 20.17
N ARG A 992 13.58 -15.45 21.43
CA ARG A 992 14.67 -15.69 22.39
C ARG A 992 14.85 -17.18 22.68
N ARG A 993 13.75 -17.94 22.72
CA ARG A 993 13.75 -19.40 22.68
C ARG A 993 12.94 -19.85 21.47
N LEU A 994 13.59 -20.56 20.56
CA LEU A 994 12.98 -21.15 19.38
C LEU A 994 12.39 -22.52 19.72
N LEU A 995 11.40 -22.93 18.94
CA LEU A 995 10.99 -24.32 18.78
C LEU A 995 11.29 -24.71 17.35
N ILE A 996 12.16 -25.71 17.17
CA ILE A 996 12.47 -26.29 15.87
C ILE A 996 11.77 -27.64 15.77
N ASP A 997 10.65 -27.66 15.04
CA ASP A 997 9.77 -28.82 14.94
C ASP A 997 9.24 -28.99 13.49
N PRO A 998 10.07 -29.51 12.57
CA PRO A 998 9.67 -29.63 11.16
C PRO A 998 8.61 -30.71 10.94
N ALA A 999 7.46 -30.32 10.39
CA ALA A 999 6.39 -31.20 9.94
C ALA A 999 6.81 -31.99 8.68
N VAL A 1000 7.27 -33.23 8.88
CA VAL A 1000 7.64 -34.16 7.79
C VAL A 1000 6.40 -34.93 7.32
N VAL A 1001 5.58 -34.29 6.48
CA VAL A 1001 4.25 -34.80 6.09
C VAL A 1001 4.10 -35.09 4.60
N GLY A 1002 3.16 -35.96 4.27
CA GLY A 1002 2.75 -36.24 2.89
C GLY A 1002 3.87 -36.80 2.02
N ASP A 1003 4.02 -36.24 0.82
CA ASP A 1003 5.03 -36.61 -0.16
C ASP A 1003 6.30 -35.76 -0.08
N LEU A 1004 6.42 -34.89 0.94
CA LEU A 1004 7.60 -34.07 1.13
C LEU A 1004 8.83 -34.93 1.45
N THR A 1005 9.91 -34.66 0.72
CA THR A 1005 11.23 -35.27 0.91
C THR A 1005 12.28 -34.27 1.36
N SER A 1006 12.01 -32.97 1.22
CA SER A 1006 12.86 -31.92 1.77
C SER A 1006 12.11 -30.61 1.93
N ALA A 1007 12.51 -29.82 2.92
CA ALA A 1007 12.22 -28.39 2.95
C ALA A 1007 13.36 -27.62 3.61
N SER A 1008 13.47 -26.34 3.25
CA SER A 1008 14.38 -25.40 3.86
C SER A 1008 13.68 -24.06 4.03
N GLY A 1009 13.94 -23.40 5.16
CA GLY A 1009 13.46 -22.06 5.39
C GLY A 1009 14.41 -21.26 6.28
N SER A 1010 14.19 -19.95 6.31
CA SER A 1010 14.89 -19.05 7.22
C SER A 1010 13.98 -17.94 7.70
N TYR A 1011 14.27 -17.40 8.88
CA TYR A 1011 13.57 -16.26 9.46
C TYR A 1011 14.53 -15.38 10.26
N ARG A 1012 14.49 -14.07 10.01
CA ARG A 1012 15.32 -13.05 10.66
C ARG A 1012 14.64 -12.55 11.93
N THR A 1013 15.01 -13.20 13.04
CA THR A 1013 14.58 -12.80 14.39
C THR A 1013 15.27 -11.51 14.85
N PRO A 1014 14.80 -10.86 15.93
CA PRO A 1014 15.54 -9.79 16.62
C PRO A 1014 16.98 -10.13 17.01
N TYR A 1015 17.31 -11.43 17.18
CA TYR A 1015 18.63 -11.89 17.58
C TYR A 1015 19.55 -12.23 16.40
N GLY A 1016 18.97 -12.41 15.19
CA GLY A 1016 19.64 -12.83 13.96
C GLY A 1016 18.83 -13.88 13.19
N THR A 1017 19.41 -14.42 12.13
CA THR A 1017 18.73 -15.42 11.29
C THR A 1017 18.70 -16.80 11.94
N ALA A 1018 17.51 -17.36 12.09
CA ALA A 1018 17.29 -18.79 12.30
C ALA A 1018 17.05 -19.46 10.94
N SER A 1019 17.53 -20.68 10.75
CA SER A 1019 17.31 -21.41 9.48
C SER A 1019 17.27 -22.90 9.68
N THR A 1020 16.55 -23.61 8.81
CA THR A 1020 16.47 -25.08 8.77
C THR A 1020 16.64 -25.59 7.33
N ASP A 1021 17.21 -26.79 7.20
CA ASP A 1021 17.30 -27.60 5.98
C ASP A 1021 17.15 -29.05 6.40
N TRP A 1022 15.97 -29.63 6.17
CA TRP A 1022 15.74 -31.05 6.40
C TRP A 1022 15.57 -31.81 5.09
N GLN A 1023 16.07 -33.04 5.09
CA GLN A 1023 16.01 -33.95 3.94
C GLN A 1023 15.75 -35.37 4.39
N ARG A 1024 14.95 -36.08 3.61
CA ARG A 1024 14.62 -37.49 3.77
C ARG A 1024 14.98 -38.24 2.49
N ASP A 1025 15.95 -39.15 2.60
CA ASP A 1025 16.37 -40.06 1.53
C ASP A 1025 16.02 -41.50 1.94
N GLY A 1026 14.92 -42.02 1.40
CA GLY A 1026 14.31 -43.26 1.90
C GLY A 1026 13.82 -43.12 3.34
N ASP A 1027 14.44 -43.88 4.25
CA ASP A 1027 14.20 -43.83 5.70
C ASP A 1027 15.24 -42.98 6.45
N ARG A 1028 16.23 -42.42 5.76
CA ARG A 1028 17.26 -41.60 6.41
C ARG A 1028 16.79 -40.15 6.47
N TYR A 1029 16.68 -39.62 7.68
CA TYR A 1029 16.36 -38.21 7.93
C TYR A 1029 17.58 -37.44 8.40
N ARG A 1030 17.74 -36.21 7.89
CA ARG A 1030 18.78 -35.26 8.28
C ARG A 1030 18.14 -33.89 8.47
N LEU A 1031 18.38 -33.26 9.62
CA LEU A 1031 18.02 -31.87 9.89
C LEU A 1031 19.29 -31.07 10.15
N ARG A 1032 19.54 -30.06 9.30
CA ARG A 1032 20.51 -28.99 9.57
C ARG A 1032 19.75 -27.76 10.05
N LEU A 1033 20.29 -27.06 11.04
CA LEU A 1033 19.69 -25.83 11.53
C LEU A 1033 20.73 -24.86 12.07
N THR A 1034 20.36 -23.58 12.09
CA THR A 1034 21.13 -22.47 12.67
C THR A 1034 20.27 -21.79 13.72
N VAL A 1035 20.80 -21.65 14.93
CA VAL A 1035 20.21 -20.84 16.00
C VAL A 1035 21.04 -19.57 16.15
N PRO A 1036 20.46 -18.36 16.00
CA PRO A 1036 21.22 -17.11 16.11
C PRO A 1036 21.83 -16.95 17.50
N ALA A 1037 22.96 -16.23 17.57
CA ALA A 1037 23.56 -15.87 18.85
C ALA A 1037 22.55 -15.05 19.68
N GLY A 1038 22.49 -15.28 20.98
CA GLY A 1038 21.46 -14.68 21.85
C GLY A 1038 20.19 -15.52 22.04
N SER A 1039 19.95 -16.52 21.18
CA SER A 1039 18.82 -17.45 21.31
C SER A 1039 19.24 -18.87 21.71
N THR A 1040 18.29 -19.62 22.27
CA THR A 1040 18.35 -21.09 22.41
C THR A 1040 17.21 -21.73 21.61
N ALA A 1041 17.23 -23.05 21.46
CA ALA A 1041 16.15 -23.77 20.81
C ALA A 1041 15.83 -25.11 21.49
N GLU A 1042 14.53 -25.42 21.57
CA GLU A 1042 14.05 -26.79 21.67
C GLU A 1042 14.00 -27.38 20.27
N VAL A 1043 14.61 -28.54 20.04
CA VAL A 1043 14.61 -29.21 18.73
C VAL A 1043 13.93 -30.56 18.88
N ARG A 1044 12.92 -30.80 18.06
CA ARG A 1044 12.23 -32.09 17.95
C ARG A 1044 12.73 -32.81 16.70
N VAL A 1045 13.28 -34.00 16.90
CA VAL A 1045 13.84 -34.81 15.81
C VAL A 1045 13.02 -36.09 15.68
N PRO A 1046 12.30 -36.28 14.56
CA PRO A 1046 11.48 -37.47 14.37
C PRO A 1046 12.34 -38.71 14.09
N PHE A 1047 11.90 -39.86 14.58
CA PHE A 1047 12.52 -41.16 14.33
C PHE A 1047 11.49 -42.30 14.46
N THR A 1048 11.71 -43.37 13.70
CA THR A 1048 10.85 -44.58 13.68
C THR A 1048 11.52 -45.78 14.32
N SER A 1049 12.85 -45.84 14.25
CA SER A 1049 13.66 -46.91 14.82
C SER A 1049 15.09 -46.43 15.05
N GLY A 1050 15.84 -47.13 15.90
CA GLY A 1050 17.18 -46.73 16.29
C GLY A 1050 17.21 -45.47 17.14
N ASP A 1051 18.42 -44.96 17.41
CA ASP A 1051 18.65 -43.74 18.17
C ASP A 1051 18.87 -42.53 17.23
N VAL A 1052 18.47 -41.35 17.68
CA VAL A 1052 18.82 -40.09 17.01
C VAL A 1052 20.30 -39.79 17.24
N THR A 1053 21.04 -39.57 16.15
CA THR A 1053 22.41 -39.08 16.22
C THR A 1053 22.39 -37.56 16.37
N ALA A 1054 22.68 -37.10 17.58
CA ALA A 1054 22.83 -35.69 17.92
C ALA A 1054 24.31 -35.28 18.04
N PRO A 1055 24.68 -34.04 17.69
CA PRO A 1055 26.04 -33.55 17.80
C PRO A 1055 26.40 -33.18 19.25
N ASP A 1056 27.70 -33.18 19.58
CA ASP A 1056 28.20 -32.78 20.89
C ASP A 1056 27.67 -31.40 21.32
N GLY A 1057 27.16 -31.33 22.56
CA GLY A 1057 26.59 -30.12 23.16
C GLY A 1057 25.07 -29.99 23.04
N ALA A 1058 24.38 -30.91 22.35
CA ALA A 1058 22.92 -31.02 22.41
C ALA A 1058 22.49 -31.85 23.63
N GLU A 1059 21.60 -31.31 24.46
CA GLU A 1059 21.11 -31.96 25.67
C GLU A 1059 19.78 -32.65 25.37
N LEU A 1060 19.74 -34.00 25.46
CA LEU A 1060 18.49 -34.75 25.33
C LEU A 1060 17.62 -34.49 26.56
N LEU A 1061 16.46 -33.85 26.34
CA LEU A 1061 15.49 -33.58 27.40
C LEU A 1061 14.58 -34.78 27.64
N ARG A 1062 14.02 -35.34 26.56
CA ARG A 1062 13.06 -36.44 26.59
C ARG A 1062 12.93 -37.13 25.25
N THR A 1063 12.32 -38.31 25.28
CA THR A 1063 11.91 -39.06 24.09
C THR A 1063 10.44 -39.40 24.24
N GLU A 1064 9.60 -38.95 23.31
CA GLU A 1064 8.15 -39.11 23.37
C GLU A 1064 7.60 -39.26 21.95
N GLN A 1065 6.60 -40.14 21.77
CA GLN A 1065 5.80 -40.24 20.54
C GLN A 1065 6.60 -40.35 19.22
N GLY A 1066 7.77 -41.00 19.23
CA GLY A 1066 8.60 -41.12 18.01
C GLY A 1066 9.47 -39.89 17.74
N GLU A 1067 9.64 -39.01 18.72
CA GLU A 1067 10.51 -37.83 18.65
C GLU A 1067 11.53 -37.82 19.79
N ALA A 1068 12.75 -37.40 19.47
CA ALA A 1068 13.76 -37.08 20.47
C ALA A 1068 13.86 -35.56 20.59
N VAL A 1069 13.66 -35.05 21.81
CA VAL A 1069 13.59 -33.62 22.09
C VAL A 1069 14.89 -33.17 22.74
N TYR A 1070 15.55 -32.18 22.14
CA TYR A 1070 16.83 -31.64 22.60
C TYR A 1070 16.73 -30.16 22.97
N GLU A 1071 17.49 -29.72 23.97
CA GLU A 1071 17.83 -28.30 24.13
C GLU A 1071 19.21 -28.04 23.51
N ILE A 1072 19.31 -26.96 22.75
CA ILE A 1072 20.55 -26.48 22.16
C ILE A 1072 20.71 -24.98 22.35
N GLY A 1073 21.96 -24.52 22.42
CA GLY A 1073 22.30 -23.10 22.34
C GLY A 1073 22.45 -22.60 20.90
N SER A 1074 22.89 -21.36 20.74
CA SER A 1074 23.20 -20.78 19.43
C SER A 1074 24.22 -21.60 18.62
N GLY A 1075 24.25 -21.40 17.29
CA GLY A 1075 25.23 -21.97 16.36
C GLY A 1075 24.60 -22.92 15.35
N ASP A 1076 25.46 -23.60 14.59
CA ASP A 1076 25.05 -24.56 13.55
C ASP A 1076 24.99 -25.98 14.11
N TRP A 1077 23.88 -26.68 13.84
CA TRP A 1077 23.60 -28.02 14.36
C TRP A 1077 23.20 -28.97 13.23
N THR A 1078 23.46 -30.26 13.41
CA THR A 1078 23.06 -31.31 12.45
C THR A 1078 22.64 -32.56 13.20
N PHE A 1079 21.38 -32.93 13.04
CA PHE A 1079 20.79 -34.16 13.59
C PHE A 1079 20.54 -35.14 12.45
N THR A 1080 20.68 -36.44 12.73
CA THR A 1080 20.28 -37.50 11.80
C THR A 1080 19.55 -38.62 12.53
N SER A 1081 18.55 -39.21 11.89
CA SER A 1081 17.74 -40.31 12.44
C SER A 1081 17.30 -41.26 11.32
N VAL A 1082 16.72 -42.40 11.72
CA VAL A 1082 15.96 -43.27 10.81
C VAL A 1082 14.48 -42.96 10.98
N TYR A 1083 13.88 -42.36 9.98
CA TYR A 1083 12.48 -41.98 9.90
C TYR A 1083 11.86 -42.53 8.61
N ALA A 1084 11.24 -43.72 8.70
CA ALA A 1084 10.47 -44.30 7.62
C ALA A 1084 9.12 -43.59 7.51
N ALA A 1085 8.88 -42.86 6.42
CA ALA A 1085 7.56 -42.32 6.19
C ALA A 1085 6.58 -43.46 5.85
N GLY A 1086 5.68 -43.74 6.78
CA GLY A 1086 4.51 -44.58 6.60
C GLY A 1086 3.40 -44.02 7.48
N ASP A 1087 2.15 -44.42 7.23
CA ASP A 1087 0.99 -44.03 8.01
C ASP A 1087 1.13 -44.45 9.48
N LEU A 1088 1.84 -43.65 10.29
CA LEU A 1088 1.73 -43.71 11.74
C LEU A 1088 0.28 -43.38 12.10
N PRO A 1089 -0.41 -44.23 12.89
CA PRO A 1089 -1.83 -44.06 13.20
C PRO A 1089 -2.09 -42.73 13.92
N PRO A 1090 -3.29 -42.13 13.76
CA PRO A 1090 -3.66 -40.90 14.46
C PRO A 1090 -3.48 -41.08 15.98
N GLY A 1091 -2.69 -40.21 16.61
CA GLY A 1091 -2.34 -40.29 18.03
C GLY A 1091 -0.94 -40.84 18.34
N GLN A 1092 -0.15 -41.20 17.33
CA GLN A 1092 1.32 -41.31 17.41
C GLN A 1092 2.05 -40.23 16.59
N ARG A 1093 1.33 -39.21 16.11
CA ARG A 1093 1.86 -37.99 15.51
C ARG A 1093 1.56 -36.82 16.43
#